data_AF-A0A9P5RSI1-F1
#
_entry.id   AF-A0A9P5RSI1-F1
#
_cell.length_a   1.000
_cell.length_b   1.000
_cell.length_c   1.000
_cell.angle_alpha   90.00
_cell.angle_beta   90.00
_cell.angle_gamma   90.00
#
_symmetry.space_group_name_H-M   'P 1'
#
loop_
_entity.id
_entity.type
_entity.pdbx_description
1 polymer ?
#
loop_
_entity_poly.entity_id
_entity_poly.type
_entity_poly.pdbx_seq_one_letter_code
_entity_poly.pdbx_strand_id
1 'polypeptide(L)'
;MAQKLFLGSPLKSVSATNAFRISGRVIEYPNRAHLLHLSRPFATSVGTGDYLTRKHSDQKDFVHGEPSGPKILTGTIPGPKTKAGLQSLDSLQDTRAATMMTDLDKSIGNYVVDLDGNTYLDLYCQIASLPLGYNSKALIDAAKSPEMIQMLVNRPALGVQPHSTWAKTLEESFMSVAPKGLTQVFTAMCGSCSNETAYKAAFMYHQRNKRGFNSKISNEDLSTCMKNSEPGSPDLAIMSFEGGFHGRLFGSLSSTHTKALHKVDIPAFKNWVASPFPNLKYPLDKHQAENDKEEARCLAIAEEKMKPKSSGTPVVAVIVEPIQSEGGDNHASPKFFQGLRDLTKKHGVLMIVDEVQTGVGPTGDFWAHESWNLTTPPDIVTFSKKFQAAGWYHRPELRSDAPYRNFNTWMGDPIRALQAKTILHEIKKNDLVGNARETGAYLKKELSTIESKYPGTISAVRGRGTFMAFDLPSPEARDVFVTNLRALGVNTGGCGPQSIRLRPMLVFQKKHADIFLDAVEKVCKATPQSFAEKAKVRVKKHKPAPTMLVSKKDKTYTKKQLEEIQTIRHLRCLDLLTSARSNDTDALHTFPTTNEYEVPMSRVSHALETQVELLDIYHYLDNRKENLPFNLSQYSIGPALGIKLGHSTLQLMLKREQQIRAAAKSSPSGAHYVVNRKHLMVE
;
A
#
# COMPACT_ATOMS: atom_id res chain seq x y z
N MET A 1 -57.97 14.23 -30.87
CA MET A 1 -57.57 13.45 -32.06
C MET A 1 -56.46 12.50 -31.63
N ALA A 2 -56.82 11.28 -31.21
CA ALA A 2 -56.86 10.04 -32.02
C ALA A 2 -55.44 9.53 -32.33
N GLN A 3 -54.90 8.55 -31.59
CA GLN A 3 -55.02 7.08 -31.73
C GLN A 3 -54.38 6.46 -32.98
N LYS A 4 -53.51 5.45 -32.74
CA LYS A 4 -53.32 4.18 -33.48
C LYS A 4 -52.67 4.29 -34.89
N LEU A 5 -51.89 3.37 -35.47
CA LEU A 5 -51.61 1.92 -35.41
C LEU A 5 -50.16 1.72 -35.96
N PHE A 6 -49.37 0.68 -35.62
CA PHE A 6 -49.53 -0.69 -36.12
C PHE A 6 -48.82 -1.73 -35.23
N LEU A 7 -49.56 -2.79 -34.91
CA LEU A 7 -49.14 -4.09 -34.38
C LEU A 7 -49.07 -5.09 -35.55
N GLY A 8 -48.23 -6.13 -35.44
CA GLY A 8 -48.52 -7.43 -36.08
C GLY A 8 -47.33 -8.23 -36.64
N SER A 9 -46.78 -9.13 -35.82
CA SER A 9 -45.91 -10.30 -36.11
C SER A 9 -46.56 -11.34 -37.07
N PRO A 10 -46.06 -12.59 -37.32
CA PRO A 10 -44.87 -13.35 -36.85
C PRO A 10 -44.16 -14.23 -37.93
N LEU A 11 -43.12 -15.03 -37.56
CA LEU A 11 -42.73 -16.40 -38.03
C LEU A 11 -41.22 -16.64 -37.79
N LYS A 12 -40.84 -17.46 -36.81
CA LYS A 12 -40.50 -18.91 -36.85
C LYS A 12 -39.13 -19.28 -37.49
N SER A 13 -38.35 -19.93 -36.63
CA SER A 13 -37.06 -20.63 -36.74
C SER A 13 -36.77 -21.42 -38.03
N VAL A 14 -35.50 -21.38 -38.48
CA VAL A 14 -34.72 -22.57 -38.92
C VAL A 14 -33.23 -22.37 -38.56
N SER A 15 -32.63 -23.42 -38.00
CA SER A 15 -31.21 -23.59 -37.67
C SER A 15 -30.37 -23.99 -38.89
N ALA A 16 -29.09 -23.61 -38.95
CA ALA A 16 -27.98 -24.48 -39.37
C ALA A 16 -26.62 -23.78 -39.19
N THR A 17 -25.81 -24.34 -38.29
CA THR A 17 -24.36 -24.59 -38.39
C THR A 17 -23.46 -23.53 -39.07
N ASN A 18 -22.58 -22.91 -38.28
CA ASN A 18 -21.14 -23.05 -38.53
C ASN A 18 -20.32 -22.82 -37.26
N ALA A 19 -19.53 -23.84 -36.92
CA ALA A 19 -18.63 -23.88 -35.80
C ALA A 19 -17.37 -23.07 -36.10
N PHE A 20 -17.04 -22.11 -35.22
CA PHE A 20 -15.67 -21.64 -35.06
C PHE A 20 -15.14 -22.11 -33.71
N ARG A 21 -14.31 -23.16 -33.75
CA ARG A 21 -13.49 -23.64 -32.64
C ARG A 21 -12.39 -22.59 -32.39
N ILE A 22 -12.49 -21.84 -31.30
CA ILE A 22 -11.33 -21.12 -30.74
C ILE A 22 -10.83 -21.95 -29.57
N SER A 23 -9.73 -22.67 -29.81
CA SER A 23 -8.97 -23.37 -28.77
C SER A 23 -8.15 -22.36 -27.96
N GLY A 24 -8.77 -21.71 -26.98
CA GLY A 24 -8.09 -20.89 -25.98
C GLY A 24 -7.89 -21.70 -24.70
N ARG A 25 -6.70 -22.25 -24.48
CA ARG A 25 -6.32 -22.82 -23.18
C ARG A 25 -6.14 -21.67 -22.18
N VAL A 26 -6.93 -21.70 -21.12
CA VAL A 26 -6.74 -20.91 -19.90
C VAL A 26 -5.42 -21.34 -19.27
N ILE A 27 -4.46 -20.42 -19.16
CA ILE A 27 -3.24 -20.62 -18.37
C ILE A 27 -3.62 -20.32 -16.92
N GLU A 28 -3.89 -21.37 -16.15
CA GLU A 28 -3.98 -21.27 -14.69
C GLU A 28 -2.60 -20.97 -14.11
N TYR A 29 -2.41 -19.79 -13.54
CA TYR A 29 -1.27 -19.51 -12.67
C TYR A 29 -1.41 -20.35 -11.39
N PRO A 30 -0.34 -20.98 -10.89
CA PRO A 30 -0.41 -21.75 -9.65
C PRO A 30 -0.78 -20.81 -8.49
N ASN A 31 -1.99 -21.02 -7.98
CA ASN A 31 -2.52 -20.40 -6.79
C ASN A 31 -1.55 -20.52 -5.61
N ARG A 32 -1.60 -19.50 -4.75
CA ARG A 32 -1.02 -19.37 -3.39
C ARG A 32 -1.45 -20.47 -2.38
N ALA A 33 -1.70 -21.70 -2.84
CA ALA A 33 -2.29 -22.78 -2.06
C ALA A 33 -1.28 -23.55 -1.17
N HIS A 34 0.00 -23.17 -1.11
CA HIS A 34 1.02 -23.90 -0.33
C HIS A 34 1.40 -23.29 1.02
N LEU A 35 0.69 -22.27 1.50
CA LEU A 35 0.90 -21.73 2.86
C LEU A 35 -0.15 -22.17 3.90
N LEU A 36 -1.12 -23.02 3.54
CA LEU A 36 -2.19 -23.45 4.45
C LEU A 36 -1.83 -24.59 5.42
N HIS A 37 -0.56 -25.04 5.48
CA HIS A 37 -0.19 -26.18 6.33
C HIS A 37 0.77 -25.91 7.49
N LEU A 38 1.09 -24.65 7.81
CA LEU A 38 2.03 -24.34 8.90
C LEU A 38 1.54 -23.30 9.90
N SER A 39 0.27 -23.38 10.27
CA SER A 39 -0.28 -22.97 11.57
C SER A 39 -1.77 -23.25 11.51
N ARG A 40 -2.28 -24.20 12.29
CA ARG A 40 -3.74 -24.32 12.43
C ARG A 40 -4.23 -22.98 13.00
N PRO A 41 -5.11 -22.23 12.29
CA PRO A 41 -5.90 -21.20 12.94
C PRO A 41 -6.60 -21.84 14.14
N PHE A 42 -6.96 -21.05 15.16
CA PHE A 42 -7.71 -21.53 16.32
C PHE A 42 -8.71 -22.60 15.88
N ALA A 43 -8.56 -23.83 16.38
CA ALA A 43 -9.58 -24.84 16.18
C ALA A 43 -10.88 -24.20 16.68
N THR A 44 -11.86 -24.13 15.80
CA THR A 44 -13.14 -23.46 16.00
C THR A 44 -13.91 -24.15 17.12
N SER A 45 -13.54 -23.89 18.37
CA SER A 45 -14.54 -23.87 19.42
C SER A 45 -15.37 -22.63 19.14
N VAL A 46 -16.59 -22.85 18.66
CA VAL A 46 -17.65 -21.83 18.60
C VAL A 46 -17.85 -21.35 20.04
N GLY A 47 -17.06 -20.36 20.43
CA GLY A 47 -17.08 -19.76 21.74
C GLY A 47 -17.43 -18.30 21.53
N THR A 48 -18.68 -17.95 21.81
CA THR A 48 -19.05 -16.62 22.26
C THR A 48 -18.27 -16.36 23.56
N GLY A 49 -16.98 -16.04 23.44
CA GLY A 49 -16.16 -15.75 24.60
C GLY A 49 -16.64 -14.42 25.15
N ASP A 50 -17.23 -14.44 26.35
CA ASP A 50 -17.54 -13.22 27.10
C ASP A 50 -16.31 -12.31 27.07
N TYR A 51 -16.47 -11.13 26.47
CA TYR A 51 -15.44 -10.08 26.52
C TYR A 51 -15.42 -9.52 27.94
N LEU A 52 -14.22 -9.30 28.47
CA LEU A 52 -14.07 -8.60 29.74
C LEU A 52 -14.61 -7.17 29.57
N THR A 53 -15.82 -6.92 30.06
CA THR A 53 -16.43 -5.60 30.06
C THR A 53 -16.03 -4.88 31.35
N ARG A 54 -15.15 -3.89 31.24
CA ARG A 54 -14.89 -2.97 32.35
C ARG A 54 -16.04 -1.96 32.40
N LYS A 55 -16.55 -1.68 33.60
CA LYS A 55 -17.60 -0.66 33.77
C LYS A 55 -16.98 0.73 33.58
N HIS A 56 -17.40 1.43 32.52
CA HIS A 56 -17.13 2.86 32.31
C HIS A 56 -18.41 3.65 32.61
N SER A 57 -18.83 3.68 33.89
CA SER A 57 -20.16 4.14 34.34
C SER A 57 -20.55 5.57 33.93
N ASP A 58 -19.57 6.37 33.49
CA ASP A 58 -19.74 7.80 33.25
C ASP A 58 -19.68 8.15 31.75
N GLN A 59 -19.48 7.18 30.84
CA GLN A 59 -19.34 7.45 29.41
C GLN A 59 -20.70 7.38 28.69
N LYS A 60 -21.16 8.52 28.14
CA LYS A 60 -22.38 8.60 27.31
C LYS A 60 -22.19 7.84 25.99
N ASP A 61 -23.13 6.98 25.64
CA ASP A 61 -23.14 6.29 24.34
C ASP A 61 -23.44 7.25 23.18
N PHE A 62 -22.62 7.20 22.13
CA PHE A 62 -22.83 8.00 20.92
C PHE A 62 -23.77 7.34 19.91
N VAL A 63 -23.85 6.01 19.90
CA VAL A 63 -24.67 5.24 18.97
C VAL A 63 -25.58 4.31 19.76
N HIS A 64 -26.89 4.47 19.57
CA HIS A 64 -27.90 3.62 20.19
C HIS A 64 -28.15 2.36 19.35
N GLY A 65 -28.33 1.21 20.00
CA GLY A 65 -28.62 -0.05 19.32
C GLY A 65 -27.39 -0.79 18.78
N GLU A 66 -26.16 -0.36 19.13
CA GLU A 66 -24.97 -1.15 18.85
C GLU A 66 -25.06 -2.52 19.56
N PRO A 67 -24.58 -3.61 18.92
CA PRO A 67 -24.33 -4.87 19.59
C PRO A 67 -23.43 -4.68 20.83
N SER A 68 -23.64 -5.50 21.86
CA SER A 68 -22.77 -5.52 23.05
C SER A 68 -21.35 -6.01 22.74
N GLY A 69 -21.17 -6.71 21.63
CA GLY A 69 -19.89 -7.19 21.14
C GLY A 69 -20.01 -7.90 19.79
N PRO A 70 -18.87 -8.30 19.19
CA PRO A 70 -18.86 -9.03 17.93
C PRO A 70 -19.44 -10.45 18.09
N LYS A 71 -19.92 -11.02 16.99
CA LYS A 71 -20.54 -12.35 16.94
C LYS A 71 -20.18 -13.07 15.65
N ILE A 72 -19.37 -14.12 15.74
CA ILE A 72 -19.01 -14.98 14.61
C ILE A 72 -19.96 -16.18 14.57
N LEU A 73 -20.66 -16.35 13.45
CA LEU A 73 -21.66 -17.40 13.20
C LEU A 73 -21.13 -18.55 12.34
N THR A 74 -19.99 -18.35 11.69
CA THR A 74 -19.42 -19.29 10.71
C THR A 74 -18.14 -19.93 11.22
N GLY A 75 -17.87 -21.18 10.78
CA GLY A 75 -16.62 -21.87 11.08
C GLY A 75 -15.43 -21.42 10.22
N THR A 76 -15.64 -20.57 9.23
CA THR A 76 -14.59 -20.06 8.34
C THR A 76 -14.82 -18.58 8.07
N ILE A 77 -13.74 -17.81 7.98
CA ILE A 77 -13.80 -16.40 7.58
C ILE A 77 -12.88 -16.20 6.37
N PRO A 78 -13.40 -15.76 5.20
CA PRO A 78 -14.80 -15.46 4.93
C PRO A 78 -15.70 -16.70 5.00
N GLY A 79 -16.97 -16.50 5.37
CA GLY A 79 -17.98 -17.55 5.35
C GLY A 79 -18.41 -17.94 3.92
N PRO A 80 -19.20 -19.01 3.77
CA PRO A 80 -19.59 -19.53 2.47
C PRO A 80 -20.37 -18.53 1.60
N LYS A 81 -21.27 -17.72 2.18
CA LYS A 81 -22.03 -16.71 1.41
C LYS A 81 -21.13 -15.58 0.95
N THR A 82 -20.27 -15.09 1.84
CA THR A 82 -19.28 -14.06 1.48
C THR A 82 -18.35 -14.56 0.38
N LYS A 83 -17.85 -15.80 0.49
CA LYS A 83 -16.98 -16.40 -0.53
C LYS A 83 -17.68 -16.53 -1.89
N ALA A 84 -18.92 -17.03 -1.91
CA ALA A 84 -19.71 -17.12 -3.15
C ALA A 84 -20.00 -15.73 -3.76
N GLY A 85 -20.32 -14.74 -2.93
CA GLY A 85 -20.52 -13.36 -3.37
C GLY A 85 -19.25 -12.75 -3.99
N LEU A 86 -18.09 -12.94 -3.35
CA LEU A 86 -16.81 -12.49 -3.90
C LEU A 86 -16.47 -13.21 -5.21
N GLN A 87 -16.69 -14.52 -5.32
CA GLN A 87 -16.49 -15.25 -6.57
C GLN A 87 -17.39 -14.75 -7.70
N SER A 88 -18.65 -14.44 -7.40
CA SER A 88 -19.55 -13.82 -8.36
C SER A 88 -19.05 -12.46 -8.81
N LEU A 89 -18.57 -11.63 -7.88
CA LEU A 89 -18.02 -10.31 -8.18
C LEU A 89 -16.70 -10.39 -8.96
N ASP A 90 -15.88 -11.42 -8.72
CA ASP A 90 -14.60 -11.66 -9.40
C ASP A 90 -14.75 -11.83 -10.90
N SER A 91 -15.89 -12.35 -11.34
CA SER A 91 -16.22 -12.44 -12.78
C SER A 91 -16.39 -11.07 -13.47
N LEU A 92 -16.57 -10.01 -12.68
CA LEU A 92 -16.83 -8.65 -13.16
C LEU A 92 -15.66 -7.69 -12.88
N GLN A 93 -14.95 -7.86 -11.78
CA GLN A 93 -13.81 -7.04 -11.38
C GLN A 93 -12.89 -7.82 -10.43
N ASP A 94 -11.60 -7.46 -10.36
CA ASP A 94 -10.63 -8.13 -9.48
C ASP A 94 -11.02 -8.00 -8.00
N THR A 95 -11.28 -9.13 -7.34
CA THR A 95 -11.64 -9.17 -5.91
C THR A 95 -10.52 -9.65 -5.00
N ARG A 96 -9.30 -9.88 -5.50
CA ARG A 96 -8.21 -10.50 -4.71
C ARG A 96 -7.80 -9.72 -3.47
N ALA A 97 -8.11 -8.43 -3.40
CA ALA A 97 -7.90 -7.58 -2.23
C ALA A 97 -9.07 -7.60 -1.23
N ALA A 98 -10.24 -8.10 -1.61
CA ALA A 98 -11.43 -8.09 -0.77
C ALA A 98 -11.35 -9.17 0.31
N THR A 99 -11.52 -8.76 1.57
CA THR A 99 -11.50 -9.67 2.73
C THR A 99 -12.91 -9.98 3.25
N MET A 100 -13.91 -9.22 2.83
CA MET A 100 -15.29 -9.29 3.31
C MET A 100 -16.22 -8.68 2.26
N MET A 101 -17.46 -9.17 2.19
CA MET A 101 -18.57 -8.53 1.49
C MET A 101 -19.58 -8.11 2.56
N THR A 102 -19.82 -6.81 2.69
CA THR A 102 -20.54 -6.22 3.83
C THR A 102 -22.06 -6.19 3.60
N ASP A 103 -22.82 -6.63 4.59
CA ASP A 103 -24.25 -6.36 4.73
C ASP A 103 -24.44 -5.02 5.44
N LEU A 104 -24.58 -3.96 4.64
CA LEU A 104 -24.72 -2.60 5.17
C LEU A 104 -26.04 -2.40 5.90
N ASP A 105 -27.11 -3.11 5.55
CA ASP A 105 -28.43 -2.96 6.19
C ASP A 105 -28.40 -3.38 7.67
N LYS A 106 -27.52 -4.34 8.01
CA LYS A 106 -27.33 -4.82 9.39
C LYS A 106 -26.16 -4.19 10.13
N SER A 107 -25.32 -3.41 9.45
CA SER A 107 -24.16 -2.75 10.07
C SER A 107 -24.62 -1.53 10.87
N ILE A 108 -24.00 -1.26 12.03
CA ILE A 108 -24.37 -0.11 12.87
C ILE A 108 -23.18 0.37 13.71
N GLY A 109 -22.96 1.69 13.75
CA GLY A 109 -21.93 2.29 14.60
C GLY A 109 -20.53 1.76 14.27
N ASN A 110 -19.87 1.18 15.27
CA ASN A 110 -18.53 0.59 15.16
C ASN A 110 -18.57 -0.87 14.65
N TYR A 111 -19.74 -1.41 14.33
CA TYR A 111 -19.90 -2.81 13.95
C TYR A 111 -20.29 -2.97 12.48
N VAL A 112 -19.55 -3.82 11.78
CA VAL A 112 -19.82 -4.22 10.40
C VAL A 112 -20.30 -5.66 10.35
N VAL A 113 -21.30 -5.94 9.53
CA VAL A 113 -21.85 -7.28 9.32
C VAL A 113 -21.46 -7.77 7.94
N ASP A 114 -21.06 -9.04 7.80
CA ASP A 114 -20.84 -9.67 6.49
C ASP A 114 -22.08 -10.41 5.96
N LEU A 115 -22.03 -10.90 4.72
CA LEU A 115 -23.16 -11.63 4.12
C LEU A 115 -23.54 -12.93 4.85
N ASP A 116 -22.64 -13.48 5.65
CA ASP A 116 -22.89 -14.66 6.47
C ASP A 116 -23.55 -14.31 7.81
N GLY A 117 -23.71 -13.01 8.11
CA GLY A 117 -24.27 -12.51 9.35
C GLY A 117 -23.26 -12.45 10.50
N ASN A 118 -21.96 -12.64 10.23
CA ASN A 118 -20.94 -12.41 11.23
C ASN A 118 -20.85 -10.91 11.52
N THR A 119 -20.86 -10.53 12.80
CA THR A 119 -20.72 -9.15 13.28
C THR A 119 -19.30 -8.92 13.77
N TYR A 120 -18.61 -7.91 13.23
CA TYR A 120 -17.25 -7.55 13.59
C TYR A 120 -17.19 -6.16 14.20
N LEU A 121 -16.42 -5.98 15.28
CA LEU A 121 -15.96 -4.67 15.70
C LEU A 121 -14.93 -4.17 14.68
N ASP A 122 -15.20 -3.05 14.02
CA ASP A 122 -14.40 -2.55 12.91
C ASP A 122 -13.45 -1.42 13.32
N LEU A 123 -12.17 -1.75 13.43
CA LEU A 123 -11.10 -0.78 13.65
C LEU A 123 -10.32 -0.48 12.37
N TYR A 124 -10.79 -0.93 11.20
CA TYR A 124 -10.21 -0.53 9.91
C TYR A 124 -11.05 0.53 9.20
N CYS A 125 -12.37 0.55 9.43
CA CYS A 125 -13.25 1.67 9.13
C CYS A 125 -13.17 2.08 7.65
N GLN A 126 -13.27 1.09 6.76
CA GLN A 126 -13.15 1.32 5.31
C GLN A 126 -11.91 2.14 4.94
N ILE A 127 -10.75 1.76 5.50
CA ILE A 127 -9.47 2.48 5.40
C ILE A 127 -9.56 3.90 5.96
N ALA A 128 -9.98 4.02 7.22
CA ALA A 128 -10.08 5.27 7.96
C ALA A 128 -11.01 6.32 7.33
N SER A 129 -12.11 5.93 6.67
CA SER A 129 -12.95 6.85 5.90
C SER A 129 -14.36 7.10 6.46
N LEU A 130 -14.82 6.32 7.45
CA LEU A 130 -16.11 6.56 8.10
C LEU A 130 -15.92 7.32 9.44
N PRO A 131 -16.40 8.57 9.57
CA PRO A 131 -16.25 9.32 10.82
C PRO A 131 -17.26 8.89 11.90
N LEU A 132 -18.54 8.72 11.53
CA LEU A 132 -19.66 8.62 12.48
C LEU A 132 -20.22 7.19 12.68
N GLY A 133 -19.56 6.17 12.13
CA GLY A 133 -20.08 4.79 12.15
C GLY A 133 -21.02 4.44 10.99
N TYR A 134 -21.27 3.15 10.84
CA TYR A 134 -22.23 2.61 9.88
C TYR A 134 -23.64 3.07 10.22
N ASN A 135 -24.43 3.39 9.20
CA ASN A 135 -25.83 3.81 9.31
C ASN A 135 -26.09 4.93 10.34
N SER A 136 -25.21 5.92 10.38
CA SER A 136 -25.38 7.10 11.22
C SER A 136 -26.73 7.77 10.96
N LYS A 137 -27.57 7.86 12.01
CA LYS A 137 -28.89 8.48 11.93
C LYS A 137 -28.83 9.91 11.38
N ALA A 138 -27.85 10.71 11.82
CA ALA A 138 -27.68 12.08 11.36
C ALA A 138 -27.41 12.16 9.85
N LEU A 139 -26.59 11.24 9.32
CA LEU A 139 -26.32 11.17 7.87
C LEU A 139 -27.53 10.66 7.09
N ILE A 140 -28.29 9.70 7.63
CA ILE A 140 -29.54 9.23 7.03
C ILE A 140 -30.57 10.35 6.96
N ASP A 141 -30.72 11.13 8.04
CA ASP A 141 -31.64 12.26 8.09
C ASP A 141 -31.21 13.36 7.10
N ALA A 142 -29.90 13.67 7.05
CA ALA A 142 -29.35 14.61 6.07
C ALA A 142 -29.57 14.13 4.63
N ALA A 143 -29.42 12.83 4.37
CA ALA A 143 -29.64 12.23 3.05
C ALA A 143 -31.08 12.39 2.55
N LYS A 144 -32.05 12.49 3.48
CA LYS A 144 -33.48 12.69 3.18
C LYS A 144 -33.88 14.16 3.08
N SER A 145 -32.97 15.10 3.33
CA SER A 145 -33.28 16.52 3.30
C SER A 145 -33.57 17.03 1.88
N PRO A 146 -34.45 18.04 1.72
CA PRO A 146 -34.72 18.65 0.42
C PRO A 146 -33.45 19.20 -0.27
N GLU A 147 -32.53 19.77 0.50
CA GLU A 147 -31.24 20.28 0.00
C GLU A 147 -30.39 19.15 -0.59
N MET A 148 -30.31 18.01 0.08
CA MET A 148 -29.58 16.84 -0.43
C MET A 148 -30.24 16.27 -1.69
N ILE A 149 -31.57 16.13 -1.71
CA ILE A 149 -32.32 15.64 -2.87
C ILE A 149 -32.05 16.54 -4.08
N GLN A 150 -32.06 17.86 -3.90
CA GLN A 150 -31.78 18.81 -4.97
C GLN A 150 -30.38 18.62 -5.56
N MET A 151 -29.36 18.43 -4.71
CA MET A 151 -27.98 18.23 -5.16
C MET A 151 -27.76 16.85 -5.80
N LEU A 152 -28.43 15.81 -5.30
CA LEU A 152 -28.38 14.45 -5.83
C LEU A 152 -28.85 14.38 -7.29
N VAL A 153 -29.95 15.06 -7.61
CA VAL A 153 -30.56 15.01 -8.95
C VAL A 153 -29.86 15.92 -9.96
N ASN A 154 -29.32 17.06 -9.52
CA ASN A 154 -28.88 18.12 -10.44
C ASN A 154 -27.36 18.33 -10.53
N ARG A 155 -26.56 17.60 -9.74
CA ARG A 155 -25.09 17.70 -9.59
C ARG A 155 -24.38 18.76 -10.47
N PRO A 156 -24.15 19.98 -9.97
CA PRO A 156 -23.62 21.09 -10.77
C PRO A 156 -22.13 20.93 -11.12
N ALA A 157 -21.73 21.54 -12.24
CA ALA A 157 -20.33 21.84 -12.55
C ALA A 157 -19.89 23.08 -11.75
N LEU A 158 -19.46 22.88 -10.50
CA LEU A 158 -19.25 23.95 -9.51
C LEU A 158 -18.29 25.07 -9.96
N GLY A 159 -17.36 24.77 -10.86
CA GLY A 159 -16.42 25.75 -11.39
C GLY A 159 -17.00 26.72 -12.43
N VAL A 160 -18.19 26.44 -12.98
CA VAL A 160 -18.85 27.28 -14.00
C VAL A 160 -20.22 27.75 -13.54
N GLN A 161 -21.02 26.83 -12.99
CA GLN A 161 -22.41 27.06 -12.60
C GLN A 161 -22.63 26.54 -11.17
N PRO A 162 -21.99 27.14 -10.15
CA PRO A 162 -22.30 26.80 -8.77
C PRO A 162 -23.75 27.16 -8.43
N HIS A 163 -24.38 26.38 -7.56
CA HIS A 163 -25.70 26.72 -7.03
C HIS A 163 -25.61 27.94 -6.10
N SER A 164 -26.71 28.67 -5.95
CA SER A 164 -26.77 29.94 -5.20
C SER A 164 -26.36 29.83 -3.73
N THR A 165 -26.46 28.65 -3.12
CA THR A 165 -26.07 28.41 -1.72
C THR A 165 -24.64 27.90 -1.55
N TRP A 166 -23.87 27.73 -2.63
CA TRP A 166 -22.55 27.08 -2.57
C TRP A 166 -21.57 27.78 -1.63
N ALA A 167 -21.53 29.12 -1.64
CA ALA A 167 -20.66 29.88 -0.73
C ALA A 167 -20.98 29.59 0.74
N LYS A 168 -22.27 29.60 1.10
CA LYS A 168 -22.74 29.23 2.45
C LYS A 168 -22.39 27.78 2.79
N THR A 169 -22.54 26.85 1.83
CA THR A 169 -22.14 25.46 2.03
C THR A 169 -20.64 25.35 2.32
N LEU A 170 -19.79 26.11 1.60
CA LEU A 170 -18.35 26.15 1.86
C LEU A 170 -18.02 26.71 3.25
N GLU A 171 -18.70 27.78 3.67
CA GLU A 171 -18.54 28.41 4.98
C GLU A 171 -18.91 27.47 6.13
N GLU A 172 -20.08 26.83 6.04
CA GLU A 172 -20.63 25.95 7.08
C GLU A 172 -20.00 24.55 7.10
N SER A 173 -19.31 24.16 6.03
CA SER A 173 -18.56 22.91 5.95
C SER A 173 -17.05 23.15 6.05
N PHE A 174 -16.35 23.27 4.93
CA PHE A 174 -14.90 23.34 4.84
C PHE A 174 -14.30 24.49 5.66
N MET A 175 -14.76 25.72 5.45
CA MET A 175 -14.12 26.88 6.07
C MET A 175 -14.32 26.96 7.58
N SER A 176 -15.36 26.31 8.13
CA SER A 176 -15.59 26.21 9.58
C SER A 176 -14.47 25.49 10.33
N VAL A 177 -13.64 24.72 9.60
CA VAL A 177 -12.49 23.97 10.12
C VAL A 177 -11.22 24.26 9.32
N ALA A 178 -11.12 25.41 8.65
CA ALA A 178 -9.92 25.77 7.91
C ALA A 178 -8.69 25.83 8.84
N PRO A 179 -7.55 25.22 8.47
CA PRO A 179 -6.31 25.36 9.23
C PRO A 179 -5.88 26.82 9.38
N LYS A 180 -5.26 27.15 10.52
CA LYS A 180 -4.82 28.53 10.80
C LYS A 180 -3.98 29.09 9.66
N GLY A 181 -4.32 30.29 9.21
CA GLY A 181 -3.61 31.00 8.13
C GLY A 181 -3.97 30.57 6.71
N LEU A 182 -4.81 29.55 6.52
CA LEU A 182 -5.29 29.11 5.20
C LEU A 182 -6.73 29.58 5.00
N THR A 183 -6.93 30.59 4.16
CA THR A 183 -8.22 31.29 4.01
C THR A 183 -8.95 30.97 2.71
N GLN A 184 -8.44 30.02 1.93
CA GLN A 184 -9.05 29.55 0.69
C GLN A 184 -9.11 28.02 0.68
N VAL A 185 -10.11 27.49 -0.01
CA VAL A 185 -10.28 26.05 -0.24
C VAL A 185 -10.53 25.77 -1.72
N PHE A 186 -9.89 24.73 -2.22
CA PHE A 186 -10.23 24.10 -3.50
C PHE A 186 -10.87 22.75 -3.21
N THR A 187 -12.05 22.51 -3.77
CA THR A 187 -12.78 21.24 -3.59
C THR A 187 -12.45 20.25 -4.71
N ALA A 188 -12.24 19.00 -4.32
CA ALA A 188 -11.81 17.89 -5.18
C ALA A 188 -12.66 16.63 -4.92
N MET A 189 -12.41 15.55 -5.67
CA MET A 189 -13.20 14.32 -5.59
C MET A 189 -12.62 13.26 -4.65
N CYS A 190 -11.30 13.23 -4.47
CA CYS A 190 -10.58 12.24 -3.66
C CYS A 190 -9.18 12.74 -3.29
N GLY A 191 -8.51 12.07 -2.34
CA GLY A 191 -7.16 12.44 -1.90
C GLY A 191 -6.13 12.54 -3.03
N SER A 192 -6.12 11.63 -4.00
CA SER A 192 -5.16 11.68 -5.12
C SER A 192 -5.30 12.96 -5.94
N CYS A 193 -6.53 13.35 -6.31
CA CYS A 193 -6.74 14.57 -7.09
C CYS A 193 -6.62 15.85 -6.24
N SER A 194 -6.86 15.78 -4.92
CA SER A 194 -6.48 16.85 -3.99
C SER A 194 -4.98 17.11 -4.06
N ASN A 195 -4.15 16.07 -3.92
CA ASN A 195 -2.69 16.20 -3.97
C ASN A 195 -2.20 16.67 -5.34
N GLU A 196 -2.70 16.11 -6.45
CA GLU A 196 -2.24 16.55 -7.78
C GLU A 196 -2.62 18.00 -8.11
N THR A 197 -3.81 18.46 -7.71
CA THR A 197 -4.20 19.86 -7.92
C THR A 197 -3.45 20.82 -6.99
N ALA A 198 -3.07 20.37 -5.79
CA ALA A 198 -2.14 21.08 -4.91
C ALA A 198 -0.72 21.18 -5.53
N TYR A 199 -0.22 20.11 -6.16
CA TYR A 199 1.07 20.15 -6.87
C TYR A 199 1.04 21.16 -8.02
N LYS A 200 -0.03 21.15 -8.83
CA LYS A 200 -0.21 22.16 -9.87
C LYS A 200 -0.22 23.57 -9.31
N ALA A 201 -0.90 23.80 -8.18
CA ALA A 201 -0.88 25.11 -7.52
C ALA A 201 0.53 25.54 -7.13
N ALA A 202 1.33 24.62 -6.58
CA ALA A 202 2.74 24.88 -6.25
C ALA A 202 3.60 25.20 -7.49
N PHE A 203 3.46 24.43 -8.58
CA PHE A 203 4.19 24.68 -9.82
C PHE A 203 3.82 26.03 -10.44
N MET A 204 2.52 26.36 -10.49
CA MET A 204 2.05 27.64 -11.00
C MET A 204 2.55 28.80 -10.16
N TYR A 205 2.50 28.69 -8.83
CA TYR A 205 3.01 29.70 -7.91
C TYR A 205 4.52 29.94 -8.12
N HIS A 206 5.31 28.86 -8.23
CA HIS A 206 6.74 28.97 -8.49
C HIS A 206 7.03 29.69 -9.82
N GLN A 207 6.39 29.26 -10.91
CA GLN A 207 6.61 29.87 -12.22
C GLN A 207 6.13 31.32 -12.30
N ARG A 208 5.06 31.67 -11.59
CA ARG A 208 4.63 33.07 -11.46
C ARG A 208 5.68 33.91 -10.75
N ASN A 209 6.23 33.44 -9.64
CA ASN A 209 7.31 34.16 -8.95
C ASN A 209 8.55 34.32 -9.83
N LYS A 210 8.98 33.25 -10.52
CA LYS A 210 10.13 33.28 -11.42
C LYS A 210 9.97 34.30 -12.56
N ARG A 211 8.77 34.40 -13.13
CA ARG A 211 8.46 35.34 -14.24
C ARG A 211 8.20 36.78 -13.76
N GLY A 212 8.04 37.00 -12.45
CA GLY A 212 7.38 38.16 -11.88
C GLY A 212 5.89 37.88 -11.67
N PHE A 213 5.41 38.04 -10.43
CA PHE A 213 4.13 37.47 -9.97
C PHE A 213 2.89 37.90 -10.77
N ASN A 214 2.94 39.10 -11.35
CA ASN A 214 1.87 39.72 -12.15
C ASN A 214 2.21 39.79 -13.66
N SER A 215 3.35 39.22 -14.07
CA SER A 215 3.79 39.22 -15.47
C SER A 215 2.92 38.30 -16.32
N LYS A 216 2.66 38.70 -17.56
CA LYS A 216 1.96 37.86 -18.55
C LYS A 216 2.80 36.62 -18.90
N ILE A 217 2.12 35.50 -19.15
CA ILE A 217 2.74 34.28 -19.69
C ILE A 217 3.23 34.57 -21.12
N SER A 218 4.44 34.15 -21.47
CA SER A 218 5.03 34.44 -22.79
C SER A 218 4.41 33.58 -23.90
N ASN A 219 4.50 34.04 -25.15
CA ASN A 219 4.04 33.24 -26.30
C ASN A 219 4.87 31.95 -26.48
N GLU A 220 6.14 31.97 -26.08
CA GLU A 220 7.00 30.78 -26.09
C GLU A 220 6.51 29.76 -25.05
N ASP A 221 6.22 30.18 -23.81
CA ASP A 221 5.62 29.31 -22.79
C ASP A 221 4.31 28.68 -23.31
N LEU A 222 3.42 29.49 -23.90
CA LEU A 222 2.13 29.03 -24.41
C LEU A 222 2.26 28.04 -25.57
N SER A 223 3.22 28.24 -26.46
CA SER A 223 3.39 27.38 -27.64
C SER A 223 4.14 26.07 -27.34
N THR A 224 5.12 26.11 -26.44
CA THR A 224 5.92 24.95 -26.04
C THR A 224 5.18 24.02 -25.07
N CYS A 225 4.33 24.57 -24.18
CA CYS A 225 3.55 23.73 -23.26
C CYS A 225 2.59 22.78 -23.97
N MET A 226 2.05 23.18 -25.14
CA MET A 226 1.17 22.34 -25.96
C MET A 226 1.89 21.13 -26.56
N LYS A 227 3.22 21.10 -26.50
CA LYS A 227 4.09 20.02 -26.95
C LYS A 227 4.81 19.33 -25.77
N ASN A 228 4.37 19.59 -24.53
CA ASN A 228 5.01 19.10 -23.31
C ASN A 228 6.51 19.43 -23.23
N SER A 229 6.92 20.60 -23.72
CA SER A 229 8.32 21.01 -23.82
C SER A 229 8.59 22.30 -23.04
N GLU A 230 9.85 22.51 -22.64
CA GLU A 230 10.30 23.74 -22.01
C GLU A 230 10.26 24.93 -23.00
N PRO A 231 10.09 26.18 -22.50
CA PRO A 231 9.91 26.56 -21.09
C PRO A 231 8.47 26.37 -20.56
N GLY A 232 7.50 26.15 -21.45
CA GLY A 232 6.07 26.08 -21.11
C GLY A 232 5.68 24.93 -20.18
N SER A 233 6.36 23.79 -20.32
CA SER A 233 6.28 22.63 -19.43
C SER A 233 7.60 22.47 -18.69
N PRO A 234 7.85 23.25 -17.62
CA PRO A 234 9.13 23.29 -16.94
C PRO A 234 9.43 21.97 -16.21
N ASP A 235 10.70 21.59 -16.15
CA ASP A 235 11.16 20.52 -15.26
C ASP A 235 11.18 21.02 -13.81
N LEU A 236 10.17 20.66 -13.01
CA LEU A 236 10.02 21.01 -11.59
C LEU A 236 9.76 19.77 -10.75
N ALA A 237 10.22 19.76 -9.51
CA ALA A 237 10.10 18.63 -8.61
C ALA A 237 9.23 18.92 -7.37
N ILE A 238 8.48 17.90 -6.94
CA ILE A 238 7.94 17.80 -5.58
C ILE A 238 8.86 16.83 -4.83
N MET A 239 9.36 17.26 -3.67
CA MET A 239 10.04 16.36 -2.74
C MET A 239 9.02 15.67 -1.84
N SER A 240 9.18 14.37 -1.63
CA SER A 240 8.37 13.55 -0.73
C SER A 240 9.27 12.84 0.28
N PHE A 241 8.72 11.87 1.01
CA PHE A 241 9.47 11.05 1.96
C PHE A 241 9.37 9.56 1.65
N GLU A 242 10.45 8.82 1.91
CA GLU A 242 10.44 7.36 1.97
C GLU A 242 9.36 6.89 2.95
N GLY A 243 8.60 5.85 2.61
CA GLY A 243 7.45 5.41 3.39
C GLY A 243 6.16 6.23 3.22
N GLY A 244 6.18 7.36 2.51
CA GLY A 244 4.99 8.22 2.31
C GLY A 244 3.98 7.66 1.28
N PHE A 245 2.68 7.90 1.48
CA PHE A 245 1.60 7.55 0.55
C PHE A 245 0.68 8.74 0.25
N HIS A 246 0.74 9.22 -0.99
CA HIS A 246 0.02 10.43 -1.41
C HIS A 246 -1.00 10.18 -2.52
N GLY A 247 -1.17 8.93 -2.96
CA GLY A 247 -2.16 8.56 -3.96
C GLY A 247 -1.62 7.62 -5.03
N ARG A 248 -2.41 7.39 -6.08
CA ARG A 248 -2.12 6.41 -7.15
C ARG A 248 -2.31 6.96 -8.57
N LEU A 249 -2.50 8.27 -8.72
CA LEU A 249 -2.41 8.94 -10.02
C LEU A 249 -0.94 9.28 -10.31
N PHE A 250 -0.53 9.55 -11.55
CA PHE A 250 0.90 9.62 -11.94
C PHE A 250 1.77 10.55 -11.06
N GLY A 251 1.30 11.75 -10.72
CA GLY A 251 2.02 12.68 -9.86
C GLY A 251 2.04 12.20 -8.41
N SER A 252 0.85 11.94 -7.86
CA SER A 252 0.70 11.45 -6.48
C SER A 252 1.43 10.11 -6.21
N LEU A 253 1.50 9.24 -7.21
CA LEU A 253 2.22 7.98 -7.16
C LEU A 253 3.74 8.19 -7.24
N SER A 254 4.20 9.19 -8.02
CA SER A 254 5.62 9.54 -8.07
C SER A 254 6.14 10.01 -6.71
N SER A 255 5.31 10.73 -5.94
CA SER A 255 5.57 11.10 -4.54
C SER A 255 5.32 9.97 -3.51
N THR A 256 4.76 8.82 -3.89
CA THR A 256 4.48 7.69 -2.99
C THR A 256 5.64 6.72 -2.93
N HIS A 257 6.04 6.23 -1.75
CA HIS A 257 7.20 5.34 -1.53
C HIS A 257 6.90 4.24 -0.49
N THR A 258 5.75 3.57 -0.61
CA THR A 258 5.31 2.59 0.40
C THR A 258 5.58 1.14 0.08
N LYS A 259 5.13 0.65 -1.09
CA LYS A 259 5.25 -0.76 -1.50
C LYS A 259 5.62 -0.83 -2.96
N ALA A 260 6.54 -1.71 -3.33
CA ALA A 260 6.98 -1.90 -4.72
C ALA A 260 5.80 -2.20 -5.66
N LEU A 261 4.86 -3.05 -5.24
CA LEU A 261 3.65 -3.39 -6.02
C LEU A 261 2.74 -2.20 -6.33
N HIS A 262 2.85 -1.08 -5.60
CA HIS A 262 2.09 0.12 -5.95
C HIS A 262 2.69 0.86 -7.15
N LYS A 263 3.99 0.67 -7.44
CA LYS A 263 4.76 1.50 -8.38
C LYS A 263 5.31 0.75 -9.60
N VAL A 264 5.55 -0.55 -9.47
CA VAL A 264 6.13 -1.36 -10.55
C VAL A 264 5.30 -1.22 -11.83
N ASP A 265 5.98 -1.16 -12.98
CA ASP A 265 5.40 -1.01 -14.32
C ASP A 265 4.70 0.33 -14.64
N ILE A 266 4.73 1.32 -13.73
CA ILE A 266 4.11 2.63 -13.94
C ILE A 266 5.17 3.73 -14.20
N PRO A 267 5.04 4.54 -15.27
CA PRO A 267 5.87 5.72 -15.48
C PRO A 267 5.86 6.67 -14.27
N ALA A 268 7.02 7.23 -13.94
CA ALA A 268 7.19 8.16 -12.82
C ALA A 268 7.94 9.43 -13.24
N PHE A 269 7.74 10.51 -12.50
CA PHE A 269 8.50 11.75 -12.63
C PHE A 269 9.91 11.54 -12.08
N LYS A 270 10.89 11.30 -12.96
CA LYS A 270 12.25 10.85 -12.62
C LYS A 270 13.00 11.78 -11.66
N ASN A 271 12.74 13.08 -11.74
CA ASN A 271 13.43 14.09 -10.96
C ASN A 271 12.75 14.41 -9.62
N TRP A 272 11.63 13.76 -9.30
CA TRP A 272 10.99 13.89 -8.00
C TRP A 272 11.72 13.03 -6.98
N VAL A 273 12.18 13.66 -5.90
CA VAL A 273 13.08 13.03 -4.92
C VAL A 273 12.35 12.70 -3.63
N ALA A 274 12.67 11.55 -3.03
CA ALA A 274 12.20 11.18 -1.70
C ALA A 274 13.32 11.37 -0.67
N SER A 275 13.06 12.04 0.45
CA SER A 275 13.95 12.12 1.61
C SER A 275 13.67 10.99 2.61
N PRO A 276 14.64 10.49 3.40
CA PRO A 276 14.31 9.58 4.49
C PRO A 276 13.36 10.24 5.49
N PHE A 277 12.38 9.48 5.97
CA PHE A 277 11.52 9.85 7.11
C PHE A 277 12.11 9.26 8.41
N PRO A 278 12.01 9.94 9.56
CA PRO A 278 12.55 9.42 10.81
C PRO A 278 12.00 8.03 11.17
N ASN A 279 12.92 7.10 11.45
CA ASN A 279 12.57 5.77 11.97
C ASN A 279 12.84 5.72 13.49
N LEU A 280 11.85 6.14 14.28
CA LEU A 280 12.00 6.26 15.73
C LEU A 280 12.08 4.89 16.42
N LYS A 281 12.91 4.80 17.46
CA LYS A 281 12.98 3.68 18.39
C LYS A 281 12.01 3.87 19.55
N TYR A 282 11.41 2.76 19.98
CA TYR A 282 10.41 2.71 21.05
C TYR A 282 10.89 1.78 22.19
N PRO A 283 10.53 2.04 23.46
CA PRO A 283 9.77 3.20 23.97
C PRO A 283 10.52 4.53 23.82
N LEU A 284 9.79 5.61 23.49
CA LEU A 284 10.39 6.90 23.11
C LEU A 284 11.25 7.51 24.24
N ASP A 285 10.80 7.39 25.49
CA ASP A 285 11.46 7.89 26.70
C ASP A 285 12.83 7.25 26.93
N LYS A 286 13.05 6.03 26.42
CA LYS A 286 14.32 5.31 26.54
C LYS A 286 15.30 5.55 25.39
N HIS A 287 14.85 6.20 24.32
CA HIS A 287 15.61 6.37 23.08
C HIS A 287 15.64 7.82 22.57
N GLN A 288 15.42 8.79 23.46
CA GLN A 288 15.30 10.21 23.09
C GLN A 288 16.53 10.71 22.32
N ALA A 289 17.74 10.38 22.78
CA ALA A 289 18.98 10.85 22.15
C ALA A 289 19.19 10.26 20.74
N GLU A 290 18.92 8.96 20.55
CA GLU A 290 18.99 8.32 19.24
C GLU A 290 17.93 8.86 18.28
N ASN A 291 16.71 9.10 18.79
CA ASN A 291 15.61 9.66 18.03
C ASN A 291 15.89 11.10 17.59
N ASP A 292 16.42 11.94 18.48
CA ASP A 292 16.84 13.31 18.15
C ASP A 292 17.92 13.33 17.05
N LYS A 293 18.89 12.40 17.14
CA LYS A 293 19.94 12.25 16.13
C LYS A 293 19.37 11.80 14.78
N GLU A 294 18.42 10.87 14.77
CA GLU A 294 17.78 10.39 13.56
C GLU A 294 16.94 11.47 12.88
N GLU A 295 16.15 12.23 13.64
CA GLU A 295 15.38 13.36 13.11
C GLU A 295 16.29 14.45 12.53
N ALA A 296 17.38 14.80 13.23
CA ALA A 296 18.36 15.76 12.73
C ALA A 296 19.02 15.28 11.43
N ARG A 297 19.37 13.99 11.33
CA ARG A 297 19.92 13.38 10.12
C ARG A 297 18.94 13.48 8.95
N CYS A 298 17.67 13.15 9.16
CA CYS A 298 16.63 13.24 8.13
C CYS A 298 16.41 14.69 7.67
N LEU A 299 16.42 15.67 8.58
CA LEU A 299 16.31 17.09 8.24
C LEU A 299 17.51 17.60 7.43
N ALA A 300 18.73 17.20 7.79
CA ALA A 300 19.93 17.57 7.03
C ALA A 300 19.85 17.07 5.58
N ILE A 301 19.43 15.81 5.39
CA ILE A 301 19.26 15.24 4.05
C ILE A 301 18.13 15.93 3.28
N ALA A 302 17.01 16.26 3.94
CA ALA A 302 15.92 17.02 3.34
C ALA A 302 16.39 18.41 2.89
N GLU A 303 17.19 19.09 3.71
CA GLU A 303 17.80 20.37 3.35
C GLU A 303 18.67 20.27 2.10
N GLU A 304 19.60 19.30 2.04
CA GLU A 304 20.45 19.12 0.86
C GLU A 304 19.66 18.87 -0.44
N LYS A 305 18.49 18.22 -0.32
CA LYS A 305 17.60 17.98 -1.47
C LYS A 305 16.81 19.22 -1.88
N MET A 306 16.48 20.11 -0.95
CA MET A 306 15.78 21.37 -1.22
C MET A 306 16.69 22.49 -1.71
N LYS A 307 18.00 22.44 -1.41
CA LYS A 307 18.95 23.48 -1.81
C LYS A 307 18.88 23.75 -3.32
N PRO A 308 18.76 25.02 -3.74
CA PRO A 308 18.90 25.40 -5.14
C PRO A 308 20.26 24.95 -5.67
N LYS A 309 20.27 24.34 -6.86
CA LYS A 309 21.50 23.95 -7.56
C LYS A 309 21.67 24.83 -8.79
N SER A 310 22.92 25.13 -9.15
CA SER A 310 23.24 25.88 -10.39
C SER A 310 22.75 25.16 -11.65
N SER A 311 22.68 23.83 -11.58
CA SER A 311 22.08 22.95 -12.59
C SER A 311 21.24 21.88 -11.91
N GLY A 312 20.04 21.61 -12.44
CA GLY A 312 19.15 20.54 -11.98
C GLY A 312 17.71 20.99 -11.79
N THR A 313 16.83 20.03 -11.52
CA THR A 313 15.40 20.25 -11.33
C THR A 313 15.14 20.92 -9.97
N PRO A 314 14.58 22.14 -9.93
CA PRO A 314 14.26 22.80 -8.68
C PRO A 314 13.12 22.09 -7.95
N VAL A 315 13.32 21.83 -6.65
CA VAL A 315 12.26 21.40 -5.75
C VAL A 315 11.42 22.62 -5.38
N VAL A 316 10.13 22.59 -5.73
CA VAL A 316 9.23 23.74 -5.48
C VAL A 316 8.29 23.53 -4.30
N ALA A 317 8.08 22.28 -3.90
CA ALA A 317 7.32 21.94 -2.71
C ALA A 317 7.81 20.65 -2.08
N VAL A 318 7.56 20.51 -0.78
CA VAL A 318 7.65 19.26 -0.02
C VAL A 318 6.24 18.81 0.33
N ILE A 319 5.93 17.53 0.12
CA ILE A 319 4.73 16.90 0.67
C ILE A 319 5.08 15.95 1.81
N VAL A 320 4.33 16.02 2.91
CA VAL A 320 4.53 15.18 4.09
C VAL A 320 3.21 14.81 4.77
N GLU A 321 3.05 13.55 5.18
CA GLU A 321 1.98 13.11 6.08
C GLU A 321 2.36 13.41 7.54
N PRO A 322 1.43 13.84 8.42
CA PRO A 322 1.76 14.02 9.82
C PRO A 322 2.13 12.75 10.58
N ILE A 323 1.52 11.63 10.17
CA ILE A 323 1.88 10.28 10.57
C ILE A 323 1.80 9.45 9.29
N GLN A 324 2.92 8.92 8.81
CA GLN A 324 2.92 8.15 7.57
C GLN A 324 2.10 6.88 7.77
N SER A 325 1.03 6.73 7.00
CA SER A 325 0.03 5.70 7.28
C SER A 325 0.38 4.37 6.63
N GLU A 326 0.30 4.29 5.30
CA GLU A 326 0.52 3.03 4.58
C GLU A 326 1.95 2.49 4.75
N GLY A 327 2.92 3.38 4.95
CA GLY A 327 4.33 3.07 5.15
C GLY A 327 4.64 2.31 6.43
N GLY A 328 3.73 2.29 7.41
CA GLY A 328 3.92 1.56 8.67
C GLY A 328 3.62 2.37 9.92
N ASP A 329 2.70 3.33 9.87
CA ASP A 329 2.41 4.22 11.01
C ASP A 329 3.70 4.85 11.57
N ASN A 330 4.51 5.46 10.70
CA ASN A 330 5.77 6.10 11.09
C ASN A 330 5.47 7.48 11.68
N HIS A 331 6.00 7.73 12.87
CA HIS A 331 5.85 9.00 13.61
C HIS A 331 7.14 9.80 13.57
N ALA A 332 7.01 11.11 13.69
CA ALA A 332 8.10 12.02 14.03
C ALA A 332 7.62 13.00 15.10
N SER A 333 8.55 13.60 15.83
CA SER A 333 8.27 14.59 16.87
C SER A 333 7.78 15.91 16.24
N PRO A 334 7.06 16.75 17.01
CA PRO A 334 6.79 18.14 16.60
C PRO A 334 8.04 18.91 16.14
N LYS A 335 9.19 18.67 16.78
CA LYS A 335 10.47 19.33 16.48
C LYS A 335 10.95 19.02 15.06
N PHE A 336 10.76 17.78 14.59
CA PHE A 336 11.06 17.43 13.19
C PHE A 336 10.23 18.27 12.21
N PHE A 337 8.92 18.39 12.42
CA PHE A 337 8.05 19.14 11.52
C PHE A 337 8.28 20.66 11.59
N GLN A 338 8.62 21.19 12.77
CA GLN A 338 9.07 22.57 12.94
C GLN A 338 10.35 22.83 12.14
N GLY A 339 11.37 21.97 12.29
CA GLY A 339 12.61 22.06 11.51
C GLY A 339 12.36 21.95 10.01
N LEU A 340 11.47 21.05 9.58
CA LEU A 340 11.09 20.94 8.18
C LEU A 340 10.42 22.22 7.68
N ARG A 341 9.52 22.83 8.48
CA ARG A 341 8.89 24.11 8.13
C ARG A 341 9.94 25.21 7.98
N ASP A 342 10.86 25.33 8.91
CA ASP A 342 11.93 26.33 8.87
C ASP A 342 12.79 26.17 7.60
N LEU A 343 13.13 24.93 7.23
CA LEU A 343 13.85 24.65 5.99
C LEU A 343 13.05 25.03 4.74
N THR A 344 11.75 24.69 4.68
CA THR A 344 10.91 25.08 3.54
C THR A 344 10.85 26.59 3.37
N LYS A 345 10.73 27.34 4.49
CA LYS A 345 10.78 28.81 4.50
C LYS A 345 12.12 29.35 4.06
N LYS A 346 13.23 28.79 4.57
CA LYS A 346 14.61 29.19 4.25
C LYS A 346 14.91 29.09 2.75
N HIS A 347 14.44 28.02 2.11
CA HIS A 347 14.75 27.73 0.70
C HIS A 347 13.66 28.17 -0.29
N GLY A 348 12.60 28.85 0.18
CA GLY A 348 11.49 29.28 -0.68
C GLY A 348 10.67 28.13 -1.28
N VAL A 349 10.69 26.97 -0.62
CA VAL A 349 9.96 25.77 -0.99
C VAL A 349 8.61 25.75 -0.26
N LEU A 350 7.54 25.34 -0.93
CA LEU A 350 6.22 25.26 -0.29
C LEU A 350 6.10 24.00 0.57
N MET A 351 5.37 24.08 1.69
CA MET A 351 5.04 22.93 2.53
C MET A 351 3.59 22.49 2.29
N ILE A 352 3.42 21.27 1.77
CA ILE A 352 2.13 20.60 1.60
C ILE A 352 2.00 19.54 2.69
N VAL A 353 0.99 19.67 3.55
CA VAL A 353 0.67 18.69 4.58
C VAL A 353 -0.48 17.81 4.10
N ASP A 354 -0.21 16.51 3.97
CA ASP A 354 -1.20 15.52 3.55
C ASP A 354 -1.97 14.98 4.77
N GLU A 355 -3.15 15.55 5.01
CA GLU A 355 -4.06 15.14 6.08
C GLU A 355 -5.22 14.29 5.56
N VAL A 356 -5.06 13.67 4.39
CA VAL A 356 -6.05 12.76 3.79
C VAL A 356 -6.42 11.63 4.76
N GLN A 357 -5.50 11.15 5.58
CA GLN A 357 -5.75 10.06 6.54
C GLN A 357 -5.75 10.50 8.01
N THR A 358 -4.90 11.46 8.39
CA THR A 358 -4.74 11.90 9.78
C THR A 358 -5.78 12.95 10.20
N GLY A 359 -6.39 13.66 9.24
CA GLY A 359 -7.32 14.72 9.50
C GLY A 359 -8.70 14.24 9.98
N VAL A 360 -9.49 15.21 10.44
CA VAL A 360 -10.85 15.03 10.98
C VAL A 360 -10.87 14.22 12.27
N GLY A 361 -9.97 14.53 13.21
CA GLY A 361 -10.11 14.16 14.62
C GLY A 361 -9.41 12.88 15.16
N PRO A 362 -8.98 11.87 14.39
CA PRO A 362 -8.58 10.59 14.98
C PRO A 362 -7.32 10.66 15.86
N THR A 363 -6.51 11.70 15.69
CA THR A 363 -5.28 11.93 16.48
C THR A 363 -5.54 12.63 17.81
N GLY A 364 -6.79 13.04 18.07
CA GLY A 364 -7.16 13.87 19.22
C GLY A 364 -7.04 15.38 18.96
N ASP A 365 -6.67 15.78 17.74
CA ASP A 365 -6.75 17.14 17.19
C ASP A 365 -7.59 17.09 15.91
N PHE A 366 -8.25 18.18 15.50
CA PHE A 366 -9.06 18.13 14.28
C PHE A 366 -8.16 17.91 13.05
N TRP A 367 -7.08 18.67 12.94
CA TRP A 367 -5.97 18.41 12.03
C TRP A 367 -4.74 18.00 12.83
N ALA A 368 -4.09 16.90 12.49
CA ALA A 368 -2.96 16.38 13.25
C ALA A 368 -1.78 17.37 13.31
N HIS A 369 -1.57 18.19 12.28
CA HIS A 369 -0.49 19.17 12.25
C HIS A 369 -0.65 20.31 13.27
N GLU A 370 -1.84 20.52 13.84
CA GLU A 370 -2.08 21.56 14.85
C GLU A 370 -1.15 21.38 16.07
N SER A 371 -0.86 20.13 16.38
CA SER A 371 0.05 19.75 17.47
C SER A 371 1.53 20.08 17.25
N TRP A 372 1.92 20.44 16.03
CA TRP A 372 3.30 20.79 15.74
C TRP A 372 3.67 22.17 16.27
N ASN A 373 2.68 23.01 16.60
CA ASN A 373 2.90 24.38 17.06
C ASN A 373 3.85 25.15 16.13
N LEU A 374 3.61 25.05 14.81
CA LEU A 374 4.45 25.74 13.83
C LEU A 374 4.38 27.26 14.04
N THR A 375 5.52 27.93 13.91
CA THR A 375 5.62 29.40 13.96
C THR A 375 4.95 30.06 12.75
N THR A 376 5.00 29.40 11.60
CA THR A 376 4.26 29.78 10.39
C THR A 376 3.45 28.59 9.91
N PRO A 377 2.19 28.80 9.48
CA PRO A 377 1.34 27.70 9.03
C PRO A 377 1.94 27.02 7.79
N PRO A 378 1.56 25.76 7.47
CA PRO A 378 1.90 25.17 6.18
C PRO A 378 1.34 26.02 5.03
N ASP A 379 1.76 25.76 3.79
CA ASP A 379 1.26 26.52 2.64
C ASP A 379 -0.01 25.92 2.05
N ILE A 380 -0.11 24.59 2.07
CA ILE A 380 -1.26 23.81 1.64
C ILE A 380 -1.53 22.68 2.64
N VAL A 381 -2.81 22.39 2.91
CA VAL A 381 -3.24 21.18 3.63
C VAL A 381 -4.26 20.43 2.78
N THR A 382 -3.98 19.18 2.41
CA THR A 382 -4.91 18.35 1.63
C THR A 382 -5.72 17.42 2.53
N PHE A 383 -6.95 17.11 2.13
CA PHE A 383 -7.88 16.31 2.93
C PHE A 383 -8.79 15.42 2.07
N SER A 384 -9.29 14.32 2.65
CA SER A 384 -10.30 13.43 2.07
C SER A 384 -10.90 12.48 3.14
N LYS A 385 -11.08 11.20 2.81
CA LYS A 385 -11.46 10.07 3.70
C LYS A 385 -12.54 10.43 4.74
N LYS A 386 -12.17 10.59 6.02
CA LYS A 386 -13.12 10.86 7.13
C LYS A 386 -13.96 12.10 6.91
N PHE A 387 -13.48 13.06 6.14
CA PHE A 387 -14.29 14.23 5.81
C PHE A 387 -15.45 13.89 4.88
N GLN A 388 -15.37 12.75 4.18
CA GLN A 388 -16.27 12.28 3.12
C GLN A 388 -16.49 13.28 1.96
N ALA A 389 -15.72 14.35 1.96
CA ALA A 389 -15.44 15.28 0.87
C ALA A 389 -13.92 15.37 0.72
N ALA A 390 -13.43 15.98 -0.36
CA ALA A 390 -12.00 16.12 -0.60
C ALA A 390 -11.67 17.53 -1.09
N GLY A 391 -10.41 17.92 -0.89
CA GLY A 391 -9.93 19.22 -1.32
C GLY A 391 -8.59 19.56 -0.70
N TRP A 392 -8.23 20.82 -0.80
CA TRP A 392 -7.05 21.37 -0.15
C TRP A 392 -7.28 22.83 0.26
N TYR A 393 -6.85 23.16 1.47
CA TYR A 393 -6.78 24.53 1.97
C TYR A 393 -5.46 25.16 1.54
N HIS A 394 -5.46 26.48 1.31
CA HIS A 394 -4.26 27.20 0.93
C HIS A 394 -4.31 28.69 1.28
N ARG A 395 -3.15 29.34 1.22
CA ARG A 395 -3.04 30.80 1.30
C ARG A 395 -3.49 31.45 -0.03
N PRO A 396 -4.05 32.67 -0.03
CA PRO A 396 -4.58 33.32 -1.22
C PRO A 396 -3.61 33.39 -2.41
N GLU A 397 -2.31 33.53 -2.15
CA GLU A 397 -1.29 33.70 -3.19
C GLU A 397 -1.11 32.45 -4.07
N LEU A 398 -1.50 31.27 -3.57
CA LEU A 398 -1.47 30.01 -4.34
C LEU A 398 -2.68 29.84 -5.26
N ARG A 399 -3.66 30.75 -5.23
CA ARG A 399 -4.75 30.77 -6.18
C ARG A 399 -4.18 31.01 -7.59
N SER A 400 -4.67 30.24 -8.56
CA SER A 400 -4.33 30.44 -9.97
C SER A 400 -4.61 31.88 -10.40
N ASP A 401 -3.72 32.45 -11.20
CA ASP A 401 -3.83 33.79 -11.81
C ASP A 401 -4.87 33.88 -12.92
N ALA A 402 -5.25 32.74 -13.50
CA ALA A 402 -6.27 32.65 -14.53
C ALA A 402 -7.27 31.53 -14.21
N PRO A 403 -8.54 31.66 -14.68
CA PRO A 403 -9.50 30.56 -14.62
C PRO A 403 -9.03 29.35 -15.43
N TYR A 404 -9.70 28.21 -15.26
CA TYR A 404 -9.48 26.97 -16.02
C TYR A 404 -8.12 26.26 -15.88
N ARG A 405 -7.14 26.80 -15.14
CA ARG A 405 -5.86 26.11 -14.90
C ARG A 405 -5.95 25.03 -13.82
N ASN A 406 -6.44 25.41 -12.64
CA ASN A 406 -6.87 24.48 -11.60
C ASN A 406 -8.37 24.28 -11.73
N PHE A 407 -8.75 23.25 -12.49
CA PHE A 407 -10.13 23.01 -12.89
C PHE A 407 -10.36 21.53 -13.20
N ASN A 408 -11.59 21.07 -13.05
CA ASN A 408 -12.13 19.84 -13.63
C ASN A 408 -13.67 19.97 -13.71
N THR A 409 -14.35 19.00 -14.30
CA THR A 409 -15.80 19.05 -14.54
C THR A 409 -16.63 19.35 -13.30
N TRP A 410 -16.31 18.73 -12.15
CA TRP A 410 -17.16 18.80 -10.96
C TRP A 410 -16.65 19.75 -9.88
N MET A 411 -15.33 19.99 -9.81
CA MET A 411 -14.71 20.87 -8.81
C MET A 411 -15.17 20.52 -7.38
N GLY A 412 -15.17 19.22 -7.06
CA GLY A 412 -15.75 18.69 -5.83
C GLY A 412 -17.15 18.12 -6.04
N ASP A 413 -17.88 17.95 -4.96
CA ASP A 413 -19.23 17.40 -5.00
C ASP A 413 -20.08 18.06 -3.89
N PRO A 414 -21.15 18.80 -4.23
CA PRO A 414 -21.96 19.48 -3.22
C PRO A 414 -22.69 18.49 -2.30
N ILE A 415 -23.01 17.28 -2.77
CA ILE A 415 -23.58 16.21 -1.93
C ILE A 415 -22.60 15.88 -0.80
N ARG A 416 -21.32 15.77 -1.15
CA ARG A 416 -20.25 15.50 -0.18
C ARG A 416 -19.99 16.67 0.75
N ALA A 417 -20.14 17.91 0.28
CA ALA A 417 -20.03 19.09 1.12
C ALA A 417 -21.17 19.18 2.16
N LEU A 418 -22.41 18.85 1.77
CA LEU A 418 -23.54 18.76 2.70
C LEU A 418 -23.35 17.62 3.71
N GLN A 419 -22.87 16.47 3.25
CA GLN A 419 -22.51 15.36 4.13
C GLN A 419 -21.41 15.77 5.13
N ALA A 420 -20.37 16.46 4.66
CA ALA A 420 -19.29 17.02 5.47
C ALA A 420 -19.83 18.01 6.53
N LYS A 421 -20.74 18.90 6.16
CA LYS A 421 -21.43 19.80 7.11
C LYS A 421 -22.11 19.03 8.24
N THR A 422 -22.85 17.96 7.93
CA THR A 422 -23.49 17.11 8.95
C THR A 422 -22.47 16.37 9.82
N ILE A 423 -21.38 15.87 9.22
CA ILE A 423 -20.28 15.22 9.96
C ILE A 423 -19.69 16.19 10.98
N LEU A 424 -19.36 17.42 10.55
CA LEU A 424 -18.79 18.44 11.43
C LEU A 424 -19.74 18.84 12.56
N HIS A 425 -21.04 18.95 12.26
CA HIS A 425 -22.05 19.23 13.27
C HIS A 425 -22.03 18.17 14.39
N GLU A 426 -22.05 16.88 14.04
CA GLU A 426 -22.04 15.79 15.02
C GLU A 426 -20.69 15.66 15.75
N ILE A 427 -19.57 15.93 15.07
CA ILE A 427 -18.25 15.99 15.71
C ILE A 427 -18.24 17.06 16.81
N LYS A 428 -18.71 18.28 16.50
CA LYS A 428 -18.73 19.39 17.46
C LYS A 428 -19.73 19.15 18.60
N LYS A 429 -20.94 18.71 18.26
CA LYS A 429 -22.03 18.48 19.22
C LYS A 429 -21.70 17.42 20.28
N ASN A 430 -20.97 16.38 19.91
CA ASN A 430 -20.66 15.26 20.79
C ASN A 430 -19.19 15.23 21.26
N ASP A 431 -18.42 16.29 20.99
CA ASP A 431 -16.97 16.36 21.23
C ASP A 431 -16.22 15.08 20.82
N LEU A 432 -16.40 14.67 19.56
CA LEU A 432 -15.84 13.40 19.09
C LEU A 432 -14.30 13.46 18.95
N VAL A 433 -13.72 14.65 18.83
CA VAL A 433 -12.26 14.86 18.87
C VAL A 433 -11.73 14.64 20.30
N GLY A 434 -12.40 15.19 21.31
CA GLY A 434 -12.09 14.93 22.72
C GLY A 434 -12.22 13.45 23.06
N ASN A 435 -13.29 12.78 22.60
CA ASN A 435 -13.46 11.33 22.77
C ASN A 435 -12.30 10.53 22.14
N ALA A 436 -11.86 10.87 20.93
CA ALA A 436 -10.74 10.19 20.28
C ALA A 436 -9.43 10.38 21.09
N ARG A 437 -9.21 11.57 21.67
CA ARG A 437 -8.08 11.85 22.55
C ARG A 437 -8.10 10.99 23.81
N GLU A 438 -9.23 10.95 24.51
CA GLU A 438 -9.38 10.21 25.78
C GLU A 438 -9.34 8.70 25.60
N THR A 439 -10.12 8.19 24.64
CA THR A 439 -10.15 6.75 24.32
C THR A 439 -8.81 6.28 23.78
N GLY A 440 -8.13 7.13 23.00
CA GLY A 440 -6.78 6.90 22.53
C GLY A 440 -5.74 6.77 23.63
N ALA A 441 -5.76 7.68 24.61
CA ALA A 441 -4.86 7.62 25.77
C ALA A 441 -5.04 6.33 26.57
N TYR A 442 -6.29 5.92 26.78
CA TYR A 442 -6.63 4.63 27.40
C TYR A 442 -6.07 3.44 26.59
N LEU A 443 -6.33 3.41 25.29
CA LEU A 443 -5.88 2.36 24.38
C LEU A 443 -4.35 2.24 24.36
N LYS A 444 -3.62 3.38 24.38
CA LYS A 444 -2.15 3.40 24.44
C LYS A 444 -1.63 2.72 25.68
N LYS A 445 -2.18 3.10 26.83
CA LYS A 445 -1.77 2.60 28.13
C LYS A 445 -1.95 1.09 28.20
N GLU A 446 -3.13 0.60 27.85
CA GLU A 446 -3.44 -0.83 27.94
C GLU A 446 -2.67 -1.66 26.91
N LEU A 447 -2.48 -1.17 25.68
CA LEU A 447 -1.61 -1.84 24.70
C LEU A 447 -0.16 -1.92 25.18
N SER A 448 0.37 -0.88 25.82
CA SER A 448 1.73 -0.87 26.38
C SER A 448 1.87 -1.89 27.53
N THR A 449 0.80 -2.09 28.31
CA THR A 449 0.74 -3.15 29.34
C THR A 449 0.79 -4.54 28.68
N ILE A 450 0.05 -4.76 27.60
CA ILE A 450 0.09 -6.03 26.85
C ILE A 450 1.48 -6.24 26.24
N GLU A 451 2.10 -5.20 25.66
CA GLU A 451 3.45 -5.25 25.10
C GLU A 451 4.47 -5.69 26.16
N SER A 452 4.40 -5.12 27.35
CA SER A 452 5.26 -5.50 28.47
C SER A 452 5.07 -6.95 28.92
N LYS A 453 3.85 -7.49 28.78
CA LYS A 453 3.51 -8.89 29.11
C LYS A 453 3.94 -9.88 28.03
N TYR A 454 3.99 -9.46 26.76
CA TYR A 454 4.32 -10.30 25.61
C TYR A 454 5.38 -9.67 24.68
N PRO A 455 6.60 -9.34 25.19
CA PRO A 455 7.62 -8.58 24.45
C PRO A 455 8.23 -9.34 23.25
N GLY A 456 7.97 -10.64 23.13
CA GLY A 456 8.35 -11.45 21.97
C GLY A 456 7.28 -11.54 20.87
N THR A 457 6.09 -10.97 21.10
CA THR A 457 4.93 -11.09 20.22
C THR A 457 4.48 -9.74 19.67
N ILE A 458 4.43 -8.70 20.50
CA ILE A 458 4.13 -7.33 20.03
C ILE A 458 5.22 -6.39 20.53
N SER A 459 5.49 -5.34 19.75
CA SER A 459 6.48 -4.31 20.09
C SER A 459 6.14 -2.96 19.45
N ALA A 460 6.85 -1.91 19.84
CA ALA A 460 6.74 -0.57 19.27
C ALA A 460 5.30 -0.02 19.26
N VAL A 461 4.58 -0.17 20.40
CA VAL A 461 3.27 0.46 20.57
C VAL A 461 3.41 1.98 20.41
N ARG A 462 2.70 2.52 19.42
CA ARG A 462 2.80 3.93 19.03
C ARG A 462 1.47 4.48 18.54
N GLY A 463 1.38 5.80 18.51
CA GLY A 463 0.17 6.49 18.08
C GLY A 463 -0.24 7.66 18.96
N ARG A 464 -1.25 8.38 18.47
CA ARG A 464 -1.89 9.55 19.08
C ARG A 464 -3.39 9.48 18.83
N GLY A 465 -4.19 9.87 19.84
CA GLY A 465 -5.62 9.60 19.81
C GLY A 465 -5.89 8.12 19.54
N THR A 466 -6.90 7.82 18.73
CA THR A 466 -7.20 6.44 18.31
C THR A 466 -6.40 6.01 17.08
N PHE A 467 -5.52 6.87 16.55
CA PHE A 467 -4.62 6.58 15.45
C PHE A 467 -3.37 5.83 15.97
N MET A 468 -3.49 4.50 16.07
CA MET A 468 -2.54 3.64 16.78
C MET A 468 -1.98 2.53 15.92
N ALA A 469 -0.77 2.06 16.27
CA ALA A 469 -0.15 0.89 15.68
C ALA A 469 0.78 0.17 16.65
N PHE A 470 1.10 -1.08 16.32
CA PHE A 470 2.15 -1.87 16.95
C PHE A 470 2.72 -2.86 15.94
N ASP A 471 3.95 -3.30 16.19
CA ASP A 471 4.70 -4.20 15.32
C ASP A 471 4.63 -5.65 15.80
N LEU A 472 4.67 -6.55 14.83
CA LEU A 472 4.81 -7.99 15.01
C LEU A 472 6.21 -8.42 14.53
N PRO A 473 6.71 -9.61 14.92
CA PRO A 473 8.07 -10.04 14.61
C PRO A 473 8.37 -10.23 13.12
N SER A 474 7.33 -10.40 12.28
CA SER A 474 7.48 -10.55 10.83
C SER A 474 6.17 -10.22 10.09
N PRO A 475 6.22 -10.01 8.76
CA PRO A 475 5.01 -9.88 7.93
C PRO A 475 4.05 -11.06 8.05
N GLU A 476 4.56 -12.29 8.12
CA GLU A 476 3.74 -13.51 8.26
C GLU A 476 3.06 -13.55 9.64
N ALA A 477 3.81 -13.19 10.70
CA ALA A 477 3.24 -13.08 12.03
C ALA A 477 2.11 -12.04 12.06
N ARG A 478 2.29 -10.90 11.39
CA ARG A 478 1.24 -9.87 11.23
C ARG A 478 0.01 -10.44 10.55
N ASP A 479 0.16 -11.11 9.41
CA ASP A 479 -0.98 -11.64 8.64
C ASP A 479 -1.75 -12.71 9.42
N VAL A 480 -1.05 -13.58 10.16
CA VAL A 480 -1.68 -14.54 11.09
C VAL A 480 -2.40 -13.83 12.23
N PHE A 481 -1.78 -12.81 12.83
CA PHE A 481 -2.38 -12.06 13.94
C PHE A 481 -3.67 -11.35 13.51
N VAL A 482 -3.68 -10.69 12.35
CA VAL A 482 -4.89 -10.07 11.77
C VAL A 482 -5.97 -11.11 11.50
N THR A 483 -5.60 -12.29 10.97
CA THR A 483 -6.54 -13.39 10.73
C THR A 483 -7.18 -13.88 12.03
N ASN A 484 -6.39 -14.03 13.09
CA ASN A 484 -6.86 -14.47 14.40
C ASN A 484 -7.73 -13.41 15.08
N LEU A 485 -7.40 -12.11 14.98
CA LEU A 485 -8.28 -11.04 15.45
C LEU A 485 -9.63 -11.08 14.72
N ARG A 486 -9.62 -11.28 13.39
CA ARG A 486 -10.86 -11.39 12.62
C ARG A 486 -11.68 -12.63 12.99
N ALA A 487 -11.03 -13.75 13.31
CA ALA A 487 -11.68 -14.95 13.85
C ALA A 487 -12.36 -14.71 15.21
N LEU A 488 -11.87 -13.75 15.99
CA LEU A 488 -12.52 -13.24 17.20
C LEU A 488 -13.53 -12.13 16.90
N GLY A 489 -13.80 -11.80 15.64
CA GLY A 489 -14.73 -10.73 15.28
C GLY A 489 -14.18 -9.32 15.44
N VAL A 490 -12.86 -9.14 15.40
CA VAL A 490 -12.20 -7.84 15.46
C VAL A 490 -11.49 -7.56 14.13
N ASN A 491 -12.03 -6.63 13.34
CA ASN A 491 -11.47 -6.27 12.04
C ASN A 491 -10.43 -5.15 12.17
N THR A 492 -9.20 -5.42 11.75
CA THR A 492 -8.07 -4.47 11.78
C THR A 492 -7.35 -4.42 10.43
N GLY A 493 -6.52 -3.40 10.23
CA GLY A 493 -5.70 -3.25 9.04
C GLY A 493 -4.23 -3.55 9.30
N GLY A 494 -3.53 -4.07 8.30
CA GLY A 494 -2.07 -4.07 8.26
C GLY A 494 -1.51 -2.79 7.63
N CYS A 495 -0.31 -2.38 8.03
CA CYS A 495 0.49 -1.36 7.36
C CYS A 495 1.97 -1.71 7.43
N GLY A 496 2.79 -1.02 6.62
CA GLY A 496 4.22 -1.29 6.51
C GLY A 496 4.51 -2.78 6.23
N PRO A 497 5.71 -3.26 6.59
CA PRO A 497 6.06 -4.66 6.46
C PRO A 497 5.32 -5.54 7.48
N GLN A 498 5.23 -5.13 8.75
CA GLN A 498 4.90 -6.03 9.86
C GLN A 498 3.98 -5.43 10.93
N SER A 499 3.34 -4.29 10.66
CA SER A 499 2.55 -3.59 11.68
C SER A 499 1.05 -3.86 11.54
N ILE A 500 0.35 -3.86 12.67
CA ILE A 500 -1.11 -3.71 12.76
C ILE A 500 -1.41 -2.25 13.08
N ARG A 501 -2.44 -1.70 12.43
CA ARG A 501 -2.91 -0.34 12.64
C ARG A 501 -4.39 -0.30 12.97
N LEU A 502 -4.75 0.70 13.77
CA LEU A 502 -6.10 0.98 14.22
C LEU A 502 -6.52 2.33 13.65
N ARG A 503 -7.70 2.32 13.03
CA ARG A 503 -8.35 3.45 12.36
C ARG A 503 -9.83 3.50 12.71
N PRO A 504 -10.24 3.36 13.98
CA PRO A 504 -11.65 3.27 14.30
C PRO A 504 -12.39 4.58 13.94
N MET A 505 -13.71 4.51 13.97
CA MET A 505 -14.60 5.66 13.84
C MET A 505 -14.42 6.60 15.04
N LEU A 506 -14.86 7.87 14.92
CA LEU A 506 -14.75 8.84 16.01
C LEU A 506 -15.72 8.55 17.16
N VAL A 507 -16.75 7.72 16.92
CA VAL A 507 -17.69 7.20 17.91
C VAL A 507 -17.16 5.96 18.65
N PHE A 508 -15.90 5.58 18.44
CA PHE A 508 -15.25 4.49 19.17
C PHE A 508 -14.91 4.92 20.60
N GLN A 509 -15.13 4.04 21.57
CA GLN A 509 -15.15 4.37 23.01
C GLN A 509 -14.37 3.34 23.80
N LYS A 510 -14.15 3.58 25.10
CA LYS A 510 -13.38 2.66 25.96
C LYS A 510 -14.01 1.26 26.03
N LYS A 511 -15.35 1.16 26.01
CA LYS A 511 -16.07 -0.11 25.92
C LYS A 511 -15.69 -0.92 24.66
N HIS A 512 -15.46 -0.24 23.54
CA HIS A 512 -15.00 -0.86 22.30
C HIS A 512 -13.51 -1.22 22.36
N ALA A 513 -12.71 -0.35 23.00
CA ALA A 513 -11.29 -0.62 23.26
C ALA A 513 -11.09 -1.88 24.11
N ASP A 514 -11.92 -2.12 25.12
CA ASP A 514 -11.84 -3.31 25.96
C ASP A 514 -12.01 -4.61 25.16
N ILE A 515 -12.99 -4.66 24.24
CA ILE A 515 -13.21 -5.80 23.33
C ILE A 515 -11.96 -6.05 22.48
N PHE A 516 -11.39 -5.00 21.91
CA PHE A 516 -10.18 -5.09 21.10
C PHE A 516 -8.98 -5.56 21.93
N LEU A 517 -8.76 -4.99 23.11
CA LEU A 517 -7.64 -5.32 24.00
C LEU A 517 -7.71 -6.78 24.49
N ASP A 518 -8.90 -7.25 24.85
CA ASP A 518 -9.13 -8.65 25.22
C ASP A 518 -8.85 -9.60 24.04
N ALA A 519 -9.28 -9.25 22.82
CA ALA A 519 -8.96 -10.02 21.62
C ALA A 519 -7.45 -10.07 21.36
N VAL A 520 -6.74 -8.93 21.46
CA VAL A 520 -5.27 -8.88 21.32
C VAL A 520 -4.60 -9.77 22.37
N GLU A 521 -5.02 -9.71 23.63
CA GLU A 521 -4.45 -10.55 24.69
C GLU A 521 -4.72 -12.04 24.46
N LYS A 522 -5.93 -12.42 24.02
CA LYS A 522 -6.27 -13.80 23.64
C LYS A 522 -5.35 -14.30 22.51
N VAL A 523 -5.13 -13.50 21.48
CA VAL A 523 -4.22 -13.86 20.37
C VAL A 523 -2.77 -13.96 20.85
N CYS A 524 -2.30 -13.05 21.72
CA CYS A 524 -0.95 -13.11 22.28
C CYS A 524 -0.73 -14.39 23.12
N LYS A 525 -1.70 -14.79 23.95
CA LYS A 525 -1.65 -16.02 24.75
C LYS A 525 -1.60 -17.29 23.89
N ALA A 526 -2.39 -17.32 22.83
CA ALA A 526 -2.51 -18.48 21.96
C ALA A 526 -1.38 -18.64 20.96
N THR A 527 -0.69 -17.54 20.65
CA THR A 527 0.51 -17.55 19.81
C THR A 527 1.65 -18.09 20.68
N PRO A 528 2.13 -19.33 20.45
CA PRO A 528 3.14 -19.89 21.35
C PRO A 528 4.38 -18.99 21.34
N GLN A 529 5.00 -18.78 22.51
CA GLN A 529 6.30 -18.10 22.66
C GLN A 529 7.37 -18.62 21.66
N SER A 530 7.15 -19.80 21.08
CA SER A 530 7.93 -20.36 19.97
C SER A 530 8.00 -19.50 18.69
N PHE A 531 7.16 -18.48 18.49
CA PHE A 531 7.41 -17.52 17.39
C PHE A 531 8.68 -16.70 17.64
N ALA A 532 8.93 -16.31 18.90
CA ALA A 532 10.16 -15.62 19.29
C ALA A 532 11.37 -16.57 19.32
N GLU A 533 11.19 -17.83 19.73
CA GLU A 533 12.28 -18.82 19.74
C GLU A 533 12.60 -19.38 18.35
N LYS A 534 11.64 -19.48 17.43
CA LYS A 534 11.91 -19.88 16.03
C LYS A 534 12.46 -18.74 15.18
N ALA A 535 12.24 -17.48 15.56
CA ALA A 535 12.95 -16.33 15.00
C ALA A 535 14.41 -16.25 15.49
N LYS A 536 14.70 -16.74 16.71
CA LYS A 536 16.08 -16.84 17.24
C LYS A 536 16.79 -18.16 16.92
N VAL A 537 16.07 -19.21 16.51
CA VAL A 537 16.64 -20.53 16.19
C VAL A 537 16.11 -21.05 14.86
N ARG A 538 16.71 -20.57 13.75
CA ARG A 538 16.74 -21.31 12.47
C ARG A 538 17.88 -20.91 11.54
N VAL A 539 19.11 -20.89 12.06
CA VAL A 539 20.27 -21.37 11.29
C VAL A 539 20.47 -22.83 11.68
N LYS A 540 19.60 -23.71 11.19
CA LYS A 540 19.87 -25.16 11.18
C LYS A 540 20.06 -25.57 9.74
N LYS A 541 21.28 -26.05 9.44
CA LYS A 541 21.64 -26.76 8.19
C LYS A 541 20.47 -27.65 7.79
N HIS A 542 19.88 -27.40 6.62
CA HIS A 542 18.89 -28.30 6.05
C HIS A 542 19.56 -29.67 5.87
N LYS A 543 19.05 -30.67 6.59
CA LYS A 543 19.10 -32.04 6.07
C LYS A 543 18.24 -32.04 4.80
N PRO A 544 18.72 -32.60 3.68
CA PRO A 544 17.92 -32.67 2.46
C PRO A 544 16.60 -33.39 2.74
N ALA A 545 15.53 -32.91 2.10
CA ALA A 545 14.22 -33.53 2.13
C ALA A 545 14.30 -35.00 1.70
N PRO A 546 13.35 -35.86 2.13
CA PRO A 546 13.40 -37.28 1.80
C PRO A 546 13.37 -37.46 0.28
N THR A 547 14.29 -38.26 -0.22
CA THR A 547 14.33 -38.79 -1.57
C THR A 547 12.93 -39.23 -1.98
N MET A 548 12.35 -38.62 -3.02
CA MET A 548 11.21 -39.23 -3.70
C MET A 548 11.72 -40.53 -4.33
N LEU A 549 11.52 -41.64 -3.64
CA LEU A 549 11.59 -42.98 -4.23
C LEU A 549 10.44 -43.11 -5.22
N VAL A 550 10.65 -42.64 -6.45
CA VAL A 550 9.82 -43.02 -7.59
C VAL A 550 10.16 -44.49 -7.88
N SER A 551 9.18 -45.37 -7.74
CA SER A 551 9.33 -46.80 -8.00
C SER A 551 9.85 -47.01 -9.42
N LYS A 552 10.77 -47.95 -9.58
CA LYS A 552 11.55 -48.21 -10.81
C LYS A 552 10.74 -48.70 -12.02
N LYS A 553 9.40 -48.61 -12.03
CA LYS A 553 8.60 -49.32 -13.04
C LYS A 553 7.63 -48.56 -13.92
N ASP A 554 7.36 -47.27 -13.73
CA ASP A 554 6.64 -46.49 -14.75
C ASP A 554 7.02 -45.00 -14.68
N LYS A 555 7.80 -44.52 -15.65
CA LYS A 555 8.25 -43.12 -15.74
C LYS A 555 7.55 -42.41 -16.91
N THR A 556 6.43 -41.77 -16.64
CA THR A 556 5.85 -40.74 -17.52
C THR A 556 5.82 -39.41 -16.77
N TYR A 557 6.62 -38.44 -17.22
CA TYR A 557 6.57 -37.08 -16.70
C TYR A 557 5.54 -36.27 -17.49
N THR A 558 4.67 -35.57 -16.77
CA THR A 558 3.68 -34.69 -17.41
C THR A 558 4.32 -33.38 -17.88
N LYS A 559 3.74 -32.75 -18.91
CA LYS A 559 4.22 -31.47 -19.48
C LYS A 559 4.47 -30.39 -18.42
N LYS A 560 3.61 -30.31 -17.41
CA LYS A 560 3.70 -29.35 -16.30
C LYS A 560 4.94 -29.57 -15.43
N GLN A 561 5.32 -30.82 -15.20
CA GLN A 561 6.52 -31.17 -14.42
C GLN A 561 7.80 -30.78 -15.16
N LEU A 562 7.81 -30.85 -16.50
CA LEU A 562 8.95 -30.41 -17.31
C LEU A 562 9.10 -28.87 -17.34
N GLU A 563 7.99 -28.13 -17.35
CA GLU A 563 7.97 -26.67 -17.28
C GLU A 563 8.41 -26.14 -15.90
N GLU A 564 8.01 -26.82 -14.81
CA GLU A 564 8.46 -26.51 -13.45
C GLU A 564 9.97 -26.75 -13.28
N ILE A 565 10.50 -27.82 -13.87
CA ILE A 565 11.94 -28.12 -13.87
C ILE A 565 12.75 -27.04 -14.63
N GLN A 566 12.24 -26.54 -15.77
CA GLN A 566 12.88 -25.44 -16.50
C GLN A 566 12.88 -24.12 -15.72
N THR A 567 11.82 -23.85 -14.96
CA THR A 567 11.70 -22.64 -14.14
C THR A 567 12.70 -22.65 -12.97
N ILE A 568 12.91 -23.82 -12.37
CA ILE A 568 13.94 -24.02 -11.32
C ILE A 568 15.36 -23.82 -11.89
N ARG A 569 15.58 -24.18 -13.15
CA ARG A 569 16.85 -23.96 -13.88
C ARG A 569 17.17 -22.46 -14.02
N HIS A 570 16.17 -21.64 -14.33
CA HIS A 570 16.31 -20.19 -14.53
C HIS A 570 16.61 -19.43 -13.23
N LEU A 571 15.95 -19.81 -12.14
CA LEU A 571 16.11 -19.14 -10.84
C LEU A 571 17.48 -19.40 -10.20
N ARG A 572 18.13 -20.53 -10.52
CA ARG A 572 19.39 -20.93 -9.87
C ARG A 572 20.66 -20.54 -10.63
N CYS A 573 20.59 -20.32 -11.95
CA CYS A 573 21.64 -19.59 -12.66
C CYS A 573 21.72 -18.13 -12.15
N LEU A 574 20.59 -17.55 -11.77
CA LEU A 574 20.56 -16.24 -11.10
C LEU A 574 21.28 -16.25 -9.75
N ASP A 575 21.14 -17.34 -8.96
CA ASP A 575 21.83 -17.48 -7.66
C ASP A 575 23.37 -17.59 -7.78
N LEU A 576 23.88 -18.22 -8.85
CA LEU A 576 25.32 -18.21 -9.15
C LEU A 576 25.82 -16.81 -9.53
N LEU A 577 25.01 -16.04 -10.27
CA LEU A 577 25.32 -14.66 -10.67
C LEU A 577 25.25 -13.66 -9.52
N THR A 578 24.31 -13.82 -8.57
CA THR A 578 24.21 -12.97 -7.38
C THR A 578 25.26 -13.30 -6.33
N SER A 579 25.67 -14.57 -6.22
CA SER A 579 26.71 -14.98 -5.26
C SER A 579 28.15 -14.61 -5.67
N ALA A 580 28.40 -14.29 -6.95
CA ALA A 580 29.65 -13.67 -7.41
C ALA A 580 29.76 -12.17 -7.09
N ARG A 581 28.69 -11.52 -6.62
CA ARG A 581 28.62 -10.06 -6.37
C ARG A 581 28.79 -9.63 -4.92
N SER A 582 29.00 -10.55 -3.99
CA SER A 582 28.83 -10.25 -2.56
C SER A 582 30.13 -9.91 -1.81
N ASN A 583 30.98 -9.02 -2.33
CA ASN A 583 32.12 -8.49 -1.56
C ASN A 583 32.46 -7.01 -1.83
N ASP A 584 31.52 -6.21 -2.34
CA ASP A 584 31.71 -4.75 -2.33
C ASP A 584 30.37 -4.04 -2.16
N THR A 585 30.23 -3.25 -1.10
CA THR A 585 28.95 -2.63 -0.69
C THR A 585 28.74 -1.22 -1.23
N ASP A 586 29.61 -0.72 -2.12
CA ASP A 586 29.59 0.68 -2.58
C ASP A 586 29.40 0.89 -4.10
N ALA A 587 29.02 -0.12 -4.89
CA ALA A 587 28.85 0.07 -6.35
C ALA A 587 27.55 -0.53 -6.90
N LEU A 588 26.41 0.13 -6.65
CA LEU A 588 25.10 -0.31 -7.15
C LEU A 588 24.78 0.09 -8.61
N HIS A 589 25.69 0.73 -9.37
CA HIS A 589 25.34 1.27 -10.70
C HIS A 589 26.33 1.07 -11.86
N THR A 590 27.37 0.23 -11.76
CA THR A 590 28.25 -0.08 -12.91
C THR A 590 28.74 -1.52 -12.91
N PHE A 591 28.62 -2.23 -14.03
CA PHE A 591 29.33 -3.50 -14.25
C PHE A 591 30.84 -3.23 -14.21
N PRO A 592 31.65 -3.94 -13.39
CA PRO A 592 33.09 -3.81 -13.44
C PRO A 592 33.61 -4.22 -14.83
N THR A 593 34.63 -3.51 -15.31
CA THR A 593 35.25 -3.72 -16.63
C THR A 593 36.22 -4.90 -16.66
N THR A 594 36.41 -5.62 -15.56
CA THR A 594 37.36 -6.73 -15.48
C THR A 594 36.75 -8.05 -16.01
N ASN A 595 37.58 -8.81 -16.74
CA ASN A 595 37.16 -9.98 -17.51
C ASN A 595 37.19 -11.30 -16.73
N GLU A 596 37.55 -11.31 -15.44
CA GLU A 596 37.79 -12.53 -14.66
C GLU A 596 37.28 -12.39 -13.22
N TYR A 597 36.66 -13.45 -12.69
CA TYR A 597 36.02 -13.50 -11.35
C TYR A 597 36.45 -14.74 -10.58
N GLU A 598 36.81 -14.60 -9.30
CA GLU A 598 37.22 -15.73 -8.45
C GLU A 598 36.07 -16.28 -7.61
N VAL A 599 35.82 -17.59 -7.70
CA VAL A 599 34.74 -18.28 -6.97
C VAL A 599 35.31 -19.43 -6.11
N PRO A 600 34.95 -19.55 -4.82
CA PRO A 600 35.42 -20.66 -3.98
C PRO A 600 34.98 -22.03 -4.52
N MET A 601 35.91 -22.98 -4.64
CA MET A 601 35.67 -24.31 -5.24
C MET A 601 34.60 -25.14 -4.52
N SER A 602 34.39 -24.92 -3.21
CA SER A 602 33.34 -25.60 -2.43
C SER A 602 31.93 -25.28 -2.91
N ARG A 603 31.71 -24.08 -3.48
CA ARG A 603 30.41 -23.69 -4.06
C ARG A 603 30.24 -24.19 -5.49
N VAL A 604 31.33 -24.29 -6.25
CA VAL A 604 31.35 -24.88 -7.60
C VAL A 604 30.95 -26.35 -7.56
N SER A 605 31.42 -27.12 -6.57
CA SER A 605 31.08 -28.54 -6.44
C SER A 605 29.58 -28.80 -6.19
N HIS A 606 28.90 -27.95 -5.41
CA HIS A 606 27.48 -28.13 -5.10
C HIS A 606 26.56 -27.80 -6.28
N ALA A 607 26.94 -26.82 -7.10
CA ALA A 607 26.25 -26.51 -8.35
C ALA A 607 26.38 -27.65 -9.38
N LEU A 608 27.58 -28.24 -9.49
CA LEU A 608 27.87 -29.33 -10.43
C LEU A 608 27.16 -30.65 -10.07
N GLU A 609 27.01 -30.99 -8.79
CA GLU A 609 26.28 -32.21 -8.37
C GLU A 609 24.79 -32.17 -8.76
N THR A 610 24.18 -30.98 -8.79
CA THR A 610 22.75 -30.81 -9.09
C THR A 610 22.49 -30.77 -10.61
N GLN A 611 23.49 -30.40 -11.42
CA GLN A 611 23.44 -30.46 -12.88
C GLN A 611 23.39 -31.91 -13.41
N VAL A 612 23.90 -32.88 -12.64
CA VAL A 612 23.94 -34.32 -12.98
C VAL A 612 22.54 -34.90 -13.18
N GLU A 613 21.60 -34.59 -12.29
CA GLU A 613 20.24 -35.16 -12.36
C GLU A 613 19.48 -34.70 -13.61
N LEU A 614 19.82 -33.53 -14.16
CA LEU A 614 19.19 -32.98 -15.37
C LEU A 614 19.81 -33.49 -16.68
N LEU A 615 21.12 -33.78 -16.67
CA LEU A 615 21.83 -34.36 -17.82
C LEU A 615 21.50 -35.85 -17.98
N ASP A 616 21.30 -36.59 -16.89
CA ASP A 616 20.84 -37.99 -16.93
C ASP A 616 19.43 -38.11 -17.53
N ILE A 617 18.57 -37.11 -17.29
CA ILE A 617 17.23 -37.02 -17.91
C ILE A 617 17.33 -36.70 -19.41
N TYR A 618 18.28 -35.84 -19.82
CA TYR A 618 18.51 -35.56 -21.23
C TYR A 618 19.05 -36.78 -21.99
N HIS A 619 20.00 -37.51 -21.39
CA HIS A 619 20.57 -38.73 -21.96
C HIS A 619 19.52 -39.86 -22.08
N TYR A 620 18.52 -39.89 -21.19
CA TYR A 620 17.38 -40.79 -21.29
C TYR A 620 16.44 -40.44 -22.46
N LEU A 621 16.28 -39.16 -22.80
CA LEU A 621 15.40 -38.69 -23.88
C LEU A 621 16.06 -38.79 -25.27
N ASP A 622 17.36 -38.52 -25.38
CA ASP A 622 18.11 -38.55 -26.65
C ASP A 622 18.31 -39.99 -27.17
N ASN A 623 18.51 -40.96 -26.27
CA ASN A 623 18.74 -42.37 -26.64
C ASN A 623 17.50 -43.09 -27.21
N ARG A 624 16.30 -42.50 -27.16
CA ARG A 624 15.08 -43.16 -27.68
C ARG A 624 14.68 -42.78 -29.10
N LYS A 625 15.31 -41.79 -29.74
CA LYS A 625 14.97 -41.31 -31.11
C LYS A 625 13.46 -41.14 -31.35
N GLU A 626 12.66 -40.87 -30.32
CA GLU A 626 11.25 -40.56 -30.50
C GLU A 626 11.15 -39.09 -30.90
N ASN A 627 10.46 -38.81 -31.99
CA ASN A 627 10.22 -37.46 -32.50
C ASN A 627 9.62 -36.59 -31.39
N LEU A 628 10.45 -35.79 -30.74
CA LEU A 628 9.99 -34.72 -29.88
C LEU A 628 9.09 -33.81 -30.72
N PRO A 629 7.85 -33.50 -30.30
CA PRO A 629 6.95 -32.63 -31.06
C PRO A 629 7.36 -31.15 -30.97
N PHE A 630 8.64 -30.88 -30.73
CA PHE A 630 9.17 -29.55 -30.47
C PHE A 630 10.32 -29.25 -31.44
N ASN A 631 10.08 -28.29 -32.31
CA ASN A 631 11.12 -27.66 -33.09
C ASN A 631 11.89 -26.67 -32.18
N LEU A 632 13.03 -27.10 -31.65
CA LEU A 632 13.89 -26.27 -30.78
C LEU A 632 14.52 -25.06 -31.50
N SER A 633 14.35 -24.91 -32.83
CA SER A 633 14.76 -23.71 -33.55
C SER A 633 13.87 -22.47 -33.29
N GLN A 634 12.71 -22.63 -32.62
CA GLN A 634 11.81 -21.52 -32.29
C GLN A 634 12.05 -20.89 -30.91
N TYR A 635 12.95 -21.45 -30.10
CA TYR A 635 13.37 -20.84 -28.84
C TYR A 635 14.83 -20.39 -28.95
N SER A 636 15.04 -19.42 -29.84
CA SER A 636 16.25 -18.62 -29.94
C SER A 636 16.36 -17.72 -28.70
N ILE A 637 17.38 -17.93 -27.88
CA ILE A 637 17.98 -16.83 -27.12
C ILE A 637 18.78 -16.02 -28.13
N GLY A 638 18.14 -15.02 -28.73
CA GLY A 638 18.80 -14.15 -29.71
C GLY A 638 17.80 -13.32 -30.50
N PRO A 639 17.45 -12.15 -29.98
CA PRO A 639 17.71 -10.95 -30.79
C PRO A 639 18.93 -10.16 -30.32
N ALA A 640 19.47 -10.42 -29.12
CA ALA A 640 20.52 -9.57 -28.54
C ALA A 640 21.97 -10.01 -28.81
N LEU A 641 22.25 -11.28 -29.18
CA LEU A 641 23.65 -11.77 -29.28
C LEU A 641 23.99 -12.72 -30.46
N GLY A 642 23.04 -13.14 -31.30
CA GLY A 642 23.34 -13.76 -32.61
C GLY A 642 24.13 -15.08 -32.64
N ILE A 643 24.06 -15.95 -31.62
CA ILE A 643 24.76 -17.26 -31.61
C ILE A 643 23.78 -18.43 -31.70
N LYS A 644 23.97 -19.33 -32.69
CA LYS A 644 23.30 -20.64 -32.76
C LYS A 644 24.18 -21.70 -32.09
N LEU A 645 23.73 -22.31 -31.00
CA LEU A 645 24.45 -23.41 -30.34
C LEU A 645 24.18 -24.74 -31.05
N GLY A 646 25.23 -25.33 -31.65
CA GLY A 646 25.16 -26.64 -32.33
C GLY A 646 25.49 -27.80 -31.38
N HIS A 647 25.15 -29.03 -31.78
CA HIS A 647 25.42 -30.27 -31.02
C HIS A 647 26.91 -30.43 -30.64
N SER A 648 27.82 -29.92 -31.46
CA SER A 648 29.27 -29.86 -31.20
C SER A 648 29.65 -28.91 -30.05
N THR A 649 28.88 -27.84 -29.83
CA THR A 649 29.11 -26.89 -28.74
C THR A 649 28.72 -27.48 -27.39
N LEU A 650 27.63 -28.26 -27.36
CA LEU A 650 27.21 -28.99 -26.15
C LEU A 650 28.24 -30.06 -25.73
N GLN A 651 28.80 -30.80 -26.68
CA GLN A 651 29.88 -31.76 -26.40
C GLN A 651 31.15 -31.08 -25.86
N LEU A 652 31.45 -29.87 -26.33
CA LEU A 652 32.57 -29.07 -25.83
C LEU A 652 32.34 -28.62 -24.38
N MET A 653 31.12 -28.20 -24.04
CA MET A 653 30.73 -27.82 -22.67
C MET A 653 30.84 -29.02 -21.73
N LEU A 654 30.38 -30.20 -22.15
CA LEU A 654 30.50 -31.46 -21.39
C LEU A 654 31.95 -31.83 -21.10
N LYS A 655 32.83 -31.74 -22.11
CA LYS A 655 34.26 -32.04 -21.93
C LYS A 655 34.93 -31.05 -20.98
N ARG A 656 34.51 -29.78 -21.00
CA ARG A 656 35.01 -28.72 -20.11
C ARG A 656 34.52 -28.91 -18.67
N GLU A 657 33.26 -29.31 -18.48
CA GLU A 657 32.69 -29.61 -17.16
C GLU A 657 33.43 -30.78 -16.48
N GLN A 658 33.74 -31.83 -17.24
CA GLN A 658 34.54 -32.97 -16.75
C GLN A 658 35.95 -32.55 -16.31
N GLN A 659 36.57 -31.60 -17.03
CA GLN A 659 37.87 -31.03 -16.65
C GLN A 659 37.78 -30.19 -15.36
N ILE A 660 36.72 -29.40 -15.19
CA ILE A 660 36.49 -28.61 -13.98
C ILE A 660 36.24 -29.52 -12.77
N ARG A 661 35.51 -30.63 -12.95
CA ARG A 661 35.32 -31.65 -11.90
C ARG A 661 36.63 -32.33 -11.49
N ALA A 662 37.48 -32.66 -12.45
CA ALA A 662 38.78 -33.26 -12.17
C ALA A 662 39.66 -32.29 -11.37
N ALA A 663 39.66 -31.00 -11.73
CA ALA A 663 40.38 -29.96 -11.00
C ALA A 663 39.78 -29.70 -9.60
N ALA A 664 38.45 -29.76 -9.45
CA ALA A 664 37.78 -29.59 -8.16
C ALA A 664 38.12 -30.67 -7.15
N LYS A 665 38.21 -31.93 -7.60
CA LYS A 665 38.51 -33.07 -6.74
C LYS A 665 39.98 -33.11 -6.27
N SER A 666 40.90 -32.49 -7.01
CA SER A 666 42.32 -32.46 -6.67
C SER A 666 42.78 -31.16 -6.00
N SER A 667 41.89 -30.19 -5.81
CA SER A 667 42.26 -28.87 -5.27
C SER A 667 42.31 -28.83 -3.74
N PRO A 668 43.34 -28.22 -3.12
CA PRO A 668 43.41 -28.07 -1.67
C PRO A 668 42.31 -27.17 -1.10
N SER A 669 42.01 -27.36 0.18
CA SER A 669 41.05 -26.57 0.96
C SER A 669 41.39 -25.07 0.88
N GLY A 670 40.51 -24.28 0.26
CA GLY A 670 40.69 -22.82 0.09
C GLY A 670 40.99 -22.36 -1.34
N ALA A 671 41.03 -23.27 -2.32
CA ALA A 671 41.24 -22.90 -3.73
C ALA A 671 40.05 -22.13 -4.33
N HIS A 672 40.37 -21.17 -5.21
CA HIS A 672 39.41 -20.37 -5.98
C HIS A 672 39.51 -20.68 -7.48
N TYR A 673 38.36 -20.68 -8.16
CA TYR A 673 38.24 -20.84 -9.61
C TYR A 673 38.08 -19.48 -10.29
N VAL A 674 38.92 -19.18 -11.26
CA VAL A 674 38.84 -17.94 -12.04
C VAL A 674 37.92 -18.16 -13.25
N VAL A 675 36.76 -17.50 -13.26
CA VAL A 675 35.77 -17.54 -14.33
C VAL A 675 35.95 -16.34 -15.24
N ASN A 676 36.21 -16.57 -16.53
CA ASN A 676 36.31 -15.49 -17.51
C ASN A 676 34.93 -15.09 -18.06
N ARG A 677 34.67 -13.79 -18.21
CA ARG A 677 33.40 -13.18 -18.64
C ARG A 677 32.84 -13.73 -19.96
N LYS A 678 33.70 -14.21 -20.88
CA LYS A 678 33.24 -14.86 -22.12
C LYS A 678 32.57 -16.23 -21.89
N HIS A 679 32.88 -16.92 -20.79
CA HIS A 679 32.25 -18.22 -20.47
C HIS A 679 30.84 -18.05 -19.89
N LEU A 680 30.61 -16.99 -19.10
CA LEU A 680 29.32 -16.66 -18.49
C LEU A 680 28.23 -16.22 -19.47
N MET A 681 28.59 -15.91 -20.71
CA MET A 681 27.66 -15.48 -21.76
C MET A 681 27.26 -16.62 -22.73
N VAL A 682 27.90 -17.79 -22.60
CA VAL A 682 27.67 -18.96 -23.48
C VAL A 682 27.01 -20.12 -22.72
N GLU A 683 27.21 -20.24 -21.41
CA GLU A 683 26.38 -21.03 -20.48
C GLU A 683 25.10 -20.28 -20.08
#